data_AF-A0A919NLP4-F1
#
_entry.id   AF-A0A919NLP4-F1
#
_cell.length_a   1.000
_cell.length_b   1.000
_cell.length_c   1.000
_cell.angle_alpha   90.00
_cell.angle_beta   90.00
_cell.angle_gamma   90.00
#
_symmetry.space_group_name_H-M   'P 1'
#
loop_
_entity.id
_entity.type
_entity.pdbx_description
1 polymer ?
#
loop_
_entity_poly.entity_id
_entity_poly.type
_entity_poly.pdbx_seq_one_letter_code
_entity_poly.pdbx_strand_id
1 'polypeptide(L)'
;MLTMQDALARLTAYWTEQGCLTVQPMNTEVGAGTLNPATFLRVLGPEPWRVVYVEPSVRPDDSRYGENPNRLQTHTQLQVILKPDPGNPQELYLGSLAAIGIDVAAHDVRFVEDNWASPALGAWGLGWEVWLDGLEITQFTYFQQAGGVNLDPVSVEITYGIERIIMALQDKSHFKDIEYGRGVSYGEVFGQGEYEMSRYYLDDADVAANRQLLELYAGEAQRMIDAGLPVPAHTYVLKCSQAFNVLDSRGAVSTADRAAEFGRMRRLAGEVAKLWAARREELGHPLGLAAVPALAAPVALPAEKDETRLLVFEIGTEELPPAECRAALGYLEREIKNGLGGTRLAHGDVRVFATPRRLVAVVADVAARETDHVRTVRGPKLAQAYTADGSPTPALQGFLRGQGATVEQAAEGDFNGVRHVVVNKPEAGGAAAAVLAPVLAKVVTGLRGAKNMRWSDPQLSYSRPVRWLLALWGDDVVPVAAGTLAAGRETRVLRTAATPVLTIESAETFMETLAFNGIVADPEDRTELIVTGAQDEVYPDGKIDVRGEQALIDQITYLVEAPTPLLGTFDESYLSLPDAVLTTVMRKHQRYLPVRDAEGALLPMFVTVANGPVDVELVRQGNEAVLRARYEDAAFFYRADREVLPADMRARLDRLTFTDKLGSMADRASRIAAIALALAADLGLSSATLDRAAALVKFDLGSQLVTEMTSLAGVMARDYALHAGEARTVAQAVYEAELPRNTGDDLPASLPGALLSLADRLDLVAGLAATVGLPTGSSDPFAVRRAVLGLLAVHRAHPALAGLSLTSGLRAAAALQPVEVSAAVLAAAADFLAKRFEQALVEEGYPVDRVRAVLPHADRPSVAVNLLTQLASVSANPDFVAVAEAIQRCRRIVPAGTIAGYDAGLLKEPAEIALHEAVSAVTPPASPDLFEFTGAVARLAAPLGTFFDEVFVMADDPALRAARLGLLATVRDLGEGLLDWSELR
;
A
#
# COMPACT_ATOMS: atom_id res chain seq x y z
N MET A 1 5.68 -2.84 -44.96
CA MET A 1 4.95 -2.86 -43.68
C MET A 1 5.13 -4.24 -43.07
N LEU A 2 5.39 -4.34 -41.77
CA LEU A 2 5.46 -5.62 -41.07
C LEU A 2 4.03 -6.12 -40.80
N THR A 3 3.65 -7.30 -41.29
CA THR A 3 2.33 -7.87 -41.01
C THR A 3 2.30 -8.53 -39.63
N MET A 4 1.12 -8.73 -39.03
CA MET A 4 1.00 -9.44 -37.75
C MET A 4 1.60 -10.85 -37.81
N GLN A 5 1.36 -11.56 -38.92
CA GLN A 5 1.95 -12.88 -39.17
C GLN A 5 3.48 -12.84 -39.22
N ASP A 6 4.08 -11.85 -39.90
CA ASP A 6 5.54 -11.70 -39.95
C ASP A 6 6.13 -11.43 -38.56
N ALA A 7 5.45 -10.61 -37.73
CA ALA A 7 5.90 -10.28 -36.39
C ALA A 7 5.90 -11.50 -35.46
N LEU A 8 4.83 -12.29 -35.46
CA LEU A 8 4.73 -13.55 -34.69
C LEU A 8 5.86 -14.52 -35.07
N ALA A 9 6.12 -14.67 -36.37
CA ALA A 9 7.20 -15.53 -36.87
C ALA A 9 8.58 -15.04 -36.42
N ARG A 10 8.84 -13.72 -36.49
CA ARG A 10 10.12 -13.12 -36.06
C ARG A 10 10.34 -13.22 -34.55
N LEU A 11 9.31 -12.95 -33.74
CA LEU A 11 9.42 -13.08 -32.28
C LEU A 11 9.66 -14.54 -31.87
N THR A 12 8.95 -15.48 -32.50
CA THR A 12 9.16 -16.91 -32.25
C THR A 12 10.59 -17.33 -32.61
N ALA A 13 11.11 -16.88 -33.76
CA ALA A 13 12.48 -17.14 -34.18
C ALA A 13 13.50 -16.53 -33.19
N TYR A 14 13.34 -15.26 -32.82
CA TYR A 14 14.20 -14.57 -31.86
C TYR A 14 14.31 -15.34 -30.54
N TRP A 15 13.18 -15.72 -29.95
CA TRP A 15 13.19 -16.44 -28.67
C TRP A 15 13.74 -17.87 -28.80
N THR A 16 13.57 -18.51 -29.96
CA THR A 16 14.20 -19.80 -30.25
C THR A 16 15.73 -19.67 -30.29
N GLU A 17 16.26 -18.58 -30.85
CA GLU A 17 17.69 -18.26 -30.82
C GLU A 17 18.20 -17.99 -29.39
N GLN A 18 17.34 -17.47 -28.49
CA GLN A 18 17.63 -17.34 -27.05
C GLN A 18 17.49 -18.66 -26.25
N GLY A 19 17.27 -19.78 -26.94
CA GLY A 19 17.21 -21.12 -26.35
C GLY A 19 15.82 -21.54 -25.85
N CYS A 20 14.75 -20.87 -26.27
CA CYS A 20 13.39 -21.31 -25.98
C CYS A 20 12.94 -22.44 -26.91
N LEU A 21 12.21 -23.41 -26.35
CA LEU A 21 11.44 -24.36 -27.13
C LEU A 21 10.21 -23.66 -27.73
N THR A 22 9.84 -23.98 -28.97
CA THR A 22 8.55 -23.54 -29.52
C THR A 22 7.45 -24.54 -29.17
N VAL A 23 6.40 -24.07 -28.51
CA VAL A 23 5.19 -24.85 -28.23
C VAL A 23 4.00 -24.28 -29.03
N GLN A 24 2.94 -25.06 -29.18
CA GLN A 24 1.74 -24.66 -29.90
C GLN A 24 0.67 -24.12 -28.92
N PRO A 25 -0.26 -23.28 -29.40
CA PRO A 25 -1.42 -22.85 -28.63
C PRO A 25 -2.17 -24.02 -27.98
N MET A 26 -2.82 -23.75 -26.85
CA MET A 26 -3.69 -24.73 -26.21
C MET A 26 -4.91 -25.01 -27.11
N ASN A 27 -5.38 -26.26 -27.12
CA ASN A 27 -6.54 -26.67 -27.91
C ASN A 27 -7.89 -26.49 -27.17
N THR A 28 -7.92 -25.72 -26.08
CA THR A 28 -9.10 -25.33 -25.33
C THR A 28 -8.93 -23.87 -24.91
N GLU A 29 -10.04 -23.21 -24.64
CA GLU A 29 -10.10 -21.82 -24.22
C GLU A 29 -9.30 -21.58 -22.93
N VAL A 30 -8.43 -20.59 -22.98
CA VAL A 30 -7.64 -20.12 -21.84
C VAL A 30 -7.62 -18.59 -21.84
N GLY A 31 -7.70 -17.94 -20.68
CA GLY A 31 -7.71 -16.47 -20.60
C GLY A 31 -6.34 -15.79 -20.73
N ALA A 32 -5.26 -16.59 -20.70
CA ALA A 32 -3.87 -16.16 -20.88
C ALA A 32 -2.95 -17.37 -21.14
N GLY A 33 -1.79 -17.12 -21.74
CA GLY A 33 -0.69 -18.09 -21.89
C GLY A 33 -0.28 -18.75 -20.57
N THR A 34 -0.39 -18.02 -19.45
CA THR A 34 -0.11 -18.55 -18.11
C THR A 34 -0.85 -19.86 -17.79
N LEU A 35 -2.08 -20.02 -18.29
CA LEU A 35 -2.94 -21.17 -18.03
C LEU A 35 -2.50 -22.42 -18.81
N ASN A 36 -1.79 -22.26 -19.92
CA ASN A 36 -1.31 -23.36 -20.74
C ASN A 36 -0.41 -24.30 -19.88
N PRO A 37 -0.55 -25.63 -19.99
CA PRO A 37 0.34 -26.59 -19.31
C PRO A 37 1.84 -26.30 -19.52
N ALA A 38 2.22 -25.73 -20.67
CA ALA A 38 3.58 -25.32 -20.99
C ALA A 38 4.10 -24.17 -20.11
N THR A 39 3.22 -23.43 -19.43
CA THR A 39 3.57 -22.50 -18.35
C THR A 39 3.21 -23.11 -17.00
N PHE A 40 1.92 -23.24 -16.67
CA PHE A 40 1.45 -23.54 -15.30
C PHE A 40 2.10 -24.78 -14.68
N LEU A 41 2.21 -25.88 -15.43
CA LEU A 41 2.85 -27.09 -14.92
C LEU A 41 4.39 -26.97 -14.93
N ARG A 42 4.96 -26.27 -15.91
CA ARG A 42 6.42 -26.23 -16.12
C ARG A 42 7.16 -25.23 -15.23
N VAL A 43 6.48 -24.21 -14.72
CA VAL A 43 7.05 -23.34 -13.69
C VAL A 43 7.26 -24.06 -12.36
N LEU A 44 6.58 -25.19 -12.12
CA LEU A 44 6.71 -26.01 -10.91
C LEU A 44 7.97 -26.88 -10.92
N GLY A 45 8.49 -27.17 -9.72
CA GLY A 45 9.63 -28.05 -9.49
C GLY A 45 10.98 -27.47 -9.92
N PRO A 46 12.08 -28.23 -9.76
CA PRO A 46 13.45 -27.72 -9.94
C PRO A 46 13.95 -27.74 -11.39
N GLU A 47 13.19 -28.31 -12.32
CA GLU A 47 13.61 -28.47 -13.71
C GLU A 47 13.69 -27.12 -14.44
N PRO A 48 14.74 -26.86 -15.23
CA PRO A 48 14.82 -25.68 -16.07
C PRO A 48 13.80 -25.77 -17.22
N TRP A 49 13.29 -24.62 -17.65
CA TRP A 49 12.29 -24.55 -18.71
C TRP A 49 12.35 -23.20 -19.43
N ARG A 50 12.59 -23.23 -20.74
CA ARG A 50 12.55 -22.05 -21.61
C ARG A 50 11.61 -22.34 -22.77
N VAL A 51 10.57 -21.54 -22.94
CA VAL A 51 9.55 -21.79 -23.98
C VAL A 51 9.02 -20.48 -24.55
N VAL A 52 8.66 -20.49 -25.83
CA VAL A 52 7.92 -19.45 -26.54
C VAL A 52 6.75 -20.07 -27.29
N TYR A 53 5.60 -19.42 -27.29
CA TYR A 53 4.43 -19.85 -28.06
C TYR A 53 3.42 -18.72 -28.24
N VAL A 54 2.56 -18.86 -29.24
CA VAL A 54 1.37 -18.01 -29.41
C VAL A 54 0.24 -18.61 -28.58
N GLU A 55 -0.58 -17.78 -27.94
CA GLU A 55 -1.78 -18.19 -27.21
C GLU A 55 -2.97 -17.26 -27.53
N PRO A 56 -3.94 -17.72 -28.34
CA PRO A 56 -5.25 -17.08 -28.45
C PRO A 56 -5.94 -17.11 -27.09
N SER A 57 -6.08 -15.95 -26.48
CA SER A 57 -6.53 -15.80 -25.10
C SER A 57 -7.97 -15.31 -25.07
N VAL A 58 -8.87 -16.08 -24.46
CA VAL A 58 -10.31 -15.85 -24.46
C VAL A 58 -10.74 -15.19 -23.15
N ARG A 59 -11.32 -13.99 -23.24
CA ARG A 59 -11.81 -13.18 -22.13
C ARG A 59 -13.25 -12.71 -22.40
N PRO A 60 -14.27 -13.47 -21.97
CA PRO A 60 -15.68 -13.14 -22.17
C PRO A 60 -16.06 -11.71 -21.72
N ASP A 61 -15.50 -11.20 -20.63
CA ASP A 61 -15.78 -9.85 -20.11
C ASP A 61 -15.26 -8.71 -21.01
N ASP A 62 -14.27 -9.00 -21.87
CA ASP A 62 -13.70 -8.05 -22.83
C ASP A 62 -14.52 -7.95 -24.13
N SER A 63 -15.65 -8.67 -24.23
CA SER A 63 -16.57 -8.65 -25.40
C SER A 63 -17.10 -7.25 -25.72
N ARG A 64 -16.98 -6.81 -26.97
CA ARG A 64 -17.45 -5.49 -27.43
C ARG A 64 -18.11 -5.49 -28.82
N TYR A 65 -18.63 -6.63 -29.27
CA TYR A 65 -19.29 -6.79 -30.59
C TYR A 65 -18.42 -6.42 -31.79
N GLY A 66 -17.10 -6.28 -31.59
CA GLY A 66 -16.16 -5.75 -32.56
C GLY A 66 -16.31 -4.26 -32.85
N GLU A 67 -17.07 -3.51 -32.04
CA GLU A 67 -17.24 -2.05 -32.20
C GLU A 67 -16.15 -1.26 -31.47
N ASN A 68 -15.54 -1.83 -30.44
CA ASN A 68 -14.42 -1.20 -29.75
C ASN A 68 -13.11 -1.37 -30.54
N PRO A 69 -12.30 -0.30 -30.69
CA PRO A 69 -11.06 -0.37 -31.45
C PRO A 69 -9.95 -1.24 -30.83
N ASN A 70 -9.97 -1.46 -29.50
CA ASN A 70 -8.86 -2.01 -28.73
C ASN A 70 -9.22 -3.20 -27.82
N ARG A 71 -10.52 -3.45 -27.57
CA ARG A 71 -11.02 -4.53 -26.72
C ARG A 71 -11.74 -5.59 -27.57
N LEU A 72 -11.35 -6.84 -27.36
CA LEU A 72 -11.82 -8.00 -28.10
C LEU A 72 -11.91 -9.20 -27.15
N GLN A 73 -12.90 -10.08 -27.34
CA GLN A 73 -13.08 -11.24 -26.47
C GLN A 73 -12.03 -12.33 -26.68
N THR A 74 -11.33 -12.35 -27.82
CA THR A 74 -10.19 -13.24 -28.05
C THR A 74 -9.05 -12.46 -28.68
N HIS A 75 -7.97 -12.22 -27.93
CA HIS A 75 -6.75 -11.56 -28.40
C HIS A 75 -5.56 -12.52 -28.46
N THR A 76 -4.51 -12.14 -29.19
CA THR A 76 -3.33 -12.95 -29.43
C THR A 76 -2.21 -12.57 -28.46
N GLN A 77 -1.89 -13.47 -27.55
CA GLN A 77 -0.67 -13.36 -26.76
C GLN A 77 0.49 -14.05 -27.47
N LEU A 78 1.69 -13.48 -27.38
CA LEU A 78 2.92 -14.28 -27.47
C LEU A 78 3.44 -14.45 -26.05
N GLN A 79 3.66 -15.69 -25.65
CA GLN A 79 4.03 -16.08 -24.32
C GLN A 79 5.45 -16.59 -24.29
N VAL A 80 6.24 -16.12 -23.32
CA VAL A 80 7.61 -16.61 -23.06
C VAL A 80 7.75 -16.95 -21.57
N ILE A 81 8.36 -18.09 -21.27
CA ILE A 81 8.82 -18.43 -19.93
C ILE A 81 10.32 -18.66 -19.96
N LEU A 82 11.03 -18.05 -19.01
CA LEU A 82 12.46 -18.25 -18.75
C LEU A 82 12.65 -18.74 -17.32
N LYS A 83 13.01 -20.02 -17.17
CA LYS A 83 13.26 -20.67 -15.88
C LYS A 83 14.60 -21.41 -15.90
N PRO A 84 15.54 -21.07 -15.01
CA PRO A 84 15.49 -19.96 -14.05
C PRO A 84 15.53 -18.57 -14.75
N ASP A 85 15.30 -17.51 -13.98
CA ASP A 85 15.65 -16.13 -14.36
C ASP A 85 17.07 -16.07 -14.97
N PRO A 86 17.25 -15.50 -16.18
CA PRO A 86 18.55 -15.44 -16.86
C PRO A 86 19.49 -14.35 -16.33
N GLY A 87 19.02 -13.42 -15.49
CA GLY A 87 19.84 -12.31 -14.97
C GLY A 87 19.78 -11.01 -15.77
N ASN A 88 19.30 -11.08 -17.02
CA ASN A 88 19.12 -9.95 -17.94
C ASN A 88 17.80 -10.03 -18.75
N PRO A 89 16.66 -10.46 -18.17
CA PRO A 89 15.47 -10.75 -18.97
C PRO A 89 14.84 -9.49 -19.58
N GLN A 90 15.03 -8.30 -18.99
CA GLN A 90 14.59 -7.03 -19.57
C GLN A 90 15.39 -6.66 -20.82
N GLU A 91 16.71 -6.88 -20.83
CA GLU A 91 17.54 -6.67 -22.02
C GLU A 91 17.15 -7.64 -23.16
N LEU A 92 16.88 -8.90 -22.83
CA LEU A 92 16.37 -9.88 -23.81
C LEU A 92 15.02 -9.46 -24.40
N TYR A 93 14.13 -8.92 -23.56
CA TYR A 93 12.85 -8.37 -24.02
C TYR A 93 13.03 -7.18 -24.96
N LEU A 94 13.87 -6.20 -24.62
CA LEU A 94 14.13 -5.05 -25.48
C LEU A 94 14.73 -5.47 -26.83
N GLY A 95 15.62 -6.47 -26.84
CA GLY A 95 16.14 -7.06 -28.07
C GLY A 95 15.06 -7.69 -28.95
N SER A 96 14.00 -8.24 -28.34
CA SER A 96 12.87 -8.81 -29.10
C SER A 96 12.04 -7.73 -29.81
N LEU A 97 11.89 -6.54 -29.21
CA LEU A 97 11.22 -5.40 -29.84
C LEU A 97 12.03 -4.90 -31.05
N ALA A 98 13.35 -4.80 -30.89
CA ALA A 98 14.25 -4.47 -32.00
C ALA A 98 14.18 -5.49 -33.14
N ALA A 99 14.02 -6.79 -32.84
CA ALA A 99 13.90 -7.85 -33.84
C ALA A 99 12.65 -7.71 -34.74
N ILE A 100 11.59 -7.07 -34.24
CA ILE A 100 10.39 -6.71 -35.04
C ILE A 100 10.44 -5.29 -35.59
N GLY A 101 11.56 -4.58 -35.45
CA GLY A 101 11.79 -3.28 -36.08
C GLY A 101 11.36 -2.07 -35.23
N ILE A 102 11.14 -2.24 -33.93
CA ILE A 102 10.93 -1.11 -33.01
C ILE A 102 12.30 -0.56 -32.62
N ASP A 103 12.54 0.72 -32.90
CA ASP A 103 13.74 1.43 -32.42
C ASP A 103 13.52 1.88 -30.96
N VAL A 104 13.90 1.02 -30.01
CA VAL A 104 13.73 1.28 -28.58
C VAL A 104 14.41 2.56 -28.08
N ALA A 105 15.34 3.16 -28.82
CA ALA A 105 15.97 4.43 -28.46
C ALA A 105 15.17 5.65 -28.94
N ALA A 106 14.32 5.50 -29.96
CA ALA A 106 13.41 6.55 -30.42
C ALA A 106 12.15 6.64 -29.55
N HIS A 107 11.79 5.57 -28.85
CA HIS A 107 10.57 5.46 -28.05
C HIS A 107 10.83 5.58 -26.55
N ASP A 108 9.78 5.94 -25.82
CA ASP A 108 9.76 5.93 -24.37
C ASP A 108 9.25 4.58 -23.86
N VAL A 109 10.19 3.66 -23.58
CA VAL A 109 9.89 2.32 -23.04
C VAL A 109 10.00 2.32 -21.52
N ARG A 110 8.87 2.15 -20.81
CA ARG A 110 8.83 2.17 -19.34
C ARG A 110 8.37 0.85 -18.75
N PHE A 111 9.00 0.44 -17.65
CA PHE A 111 8.59 -0.69 -16.83
C PHE A 111 7.85 -0.15 -15.60
N VAL A 112 6.53 -0.07 -15.66
CA VAL A 112 5.68 0.49 -14.61
C VAL A 112 5.20 -0.64 -13.70
N GLU A 113 5.18 -0.42 -12.39
CA GLU A 113 4.76 -1.47 -11.45
C GLU A 113 3.35 -1.97 -11.78
N ASP A 114 3.24 -3.27 -12.03
CA ASP A 114 2.00 -4.00 -11.92
C ASP A 114 2.27 -5.43 -11.40
N ASN A 115 1.63 -5.77 -10.30
CA ASN A 115 1.82 -7.06 -9.64
C ASN A 115 0.73 -8.02 -10.07
N TRP A 116 1.11 -9.11 -10.71
CA TRP A 116 0.16 -10.06 -11.26
C TRP A 116 -0.24 -11.14 -10.25
N ALA A 117 -1.53 -11.44 -10.21
CA ALA A 117 -2.07 -12.59 -9.47
C ALA A 117 -3.24 -13.22 -10.21
N SER A 118 -3.28 -14.56 -10.20
CA SER A 118 -4.46 -15.35 -10.57
C SER A 118 -4.98 -16.07 -9.32
N PRO A 119 -6.02 -15.51 -8.66
CA PRO A 119 -6.61 -16.10 -7.47
C PRO A 119 -7.15 -17.51 -7.72
N ALA A 120 -7.70 -17.79 -8.90
CA ALA A 120 -8.27 -19.08 -9.27
C ALA A 120 -7.20 -20.18 -9.42
N LEU A 121 -5.97 -19.83 -9.80
CA LEU A 121 -4.87 -20.78 -9.94
C LEU A 121 -3.94 -20.82 -8.72
N GLY A 122 -4.14 -19.93 -7.74
CA GLY A 122 -3.18 -19.76 -6.65
C GLY A 122 -1.78 -19.40 -7.16
N ALA A 123 -1.71 -18.63 -8.25
CA ALA A 123 -0.47 -18.19 -8.86
C ALA A 123 -0.32 -16.68 -8.67
N TRP A 124 0.88 -16.22 -8.37
CA TRP A 124 1.19 -14.79 -8.28
C TRP A 124 2.68 -14.53 -8.46
N GLY A 125 2.97 -13.29 -8.86
CA GLY A 125 4.32 -12.79 -9.02
C GLY A 125 4.37 -11.27 -8.89
N LEU A 126 5.58 -10.74 -8.84
CA LEU A 126 5.82 -9.30 -8.94
C LEU A 126 6.39 -9.00 -10.32
N GLY A 127 6.16 -7.80 -10.82
CA GLY A 127 6.72 -7.40 -12.11
C GLY A 127 6.24 -6.05 -12.58
N TRP A 128 6.00 -5.96 -13.89
CA TRP A 128 5.69 -4.71 -14.57
C TRP A 128 4.69 -4.91 -15.69
N GLU A 129 3.88 -3.88 -15.90
CA GLU A 129 3.38 -3.56 -17.22
C GLU A 129 4.47 -2.79 -17.99
N VAL A 130 4.68 -3.11 -19.25
CA VAL A 130 5.64 -2.42 -20.11
C VAL A 130 4.91 -1.49 -21.07
N TRP A 131 5.20 -0.20 -20.96
CA TRP A 131 4.62 0.84 -21.80
C TRP A 131 5.60 1.21 -22.91
N LEU A 132 5.05 1.40 -24.12
CA LEU A 132 5.71 2.01 -25.27
C LEU A 132 4.90 3.27 -25.60
N ASP A 133 5.44 4.44 -25.31
CA ASP A 133 4.79 5.74 -25.54
C ASP A 133 3.38 5.83 -24.90
N GLY A 134 3.25 5.33 -23.67
CA GLY A 134 2.00 5.27 -22.92
C GLY A 134 1.12 4.05 -23.22
N LEU A 135 1.40 3.31 -24.31
CA LEU A 135 0.65 2.10 -24.67
C LEU A 135 1.24 0.89 -23.94
N GLU A 136 0.43 0.25 -23.09
CA GLU A 136 0.76 -1.04 -22.48
C GLU A 136 0.84 -2.14 -23.56
N ILE A 137 2.06 -2.65 -23.82
CA ILE A 137 2.33 -3.65 -24.86
C ILE A 137 2.67 -5.04 -24.32
N THR A 138 3.13 -5.15 -23.07
CA THR A 138 3.62 -6.42 -22.49
C THR A 138 3.40 -6.47 -20.99
N GLN A 139 3.02 -7.64 -20.46
CA GLN A 139 3.11 -7.97 -19.05
C GLN A 139 4.41 -8.73 -18.77
N PHE A 140 5.11 -8.36 -17.70
CA PHE A 140 6.35 -8.99 -17.26
C PHE A 140 6.20 -9.45 -15.81
N THR A 141 6.44 -10.73 -15.49
CA THR A 141 6.14 -11.28 -14.16
C THR A 141 7.20 -12.27 -13.68
N TYR A 142 7.72 -12.08 -12.45
CA TYR A 142 8.51 -13.08 -11.74
C TYR A 142 7.61 -13.94 -10.85
N PHE A 143 7.30 -15.16 -11.29
CA PHE A 143 6.44 -16.05 -10.52
C PHE A 143 7.05 -16.44 -9.17
N GLN A 144 6.34 -16.14 -8.10
CA GLN A 144 6.72 -16.55 -6.75
C GLN A 144 5.99 -17.83 -6.32
N GLN A 145 4.74 -17.99 -6.78
CA GLN A 145 3.94 -19.18 -6.54
C GLN A 145 3.13 -19.57 -7.79
N ALA A 146 2.84 -20.87 -7.91
CA ALA A 146 1.81 -21.42 -8.79
C ALA A 146 1.10 -22.59 -8.09
N GLY A 147 -0.22 -22.68 -8.15
CA GLY A 147 -0.97 -23.71 -7.40
C GLY A 147 -0.78 -23.63 -5.89
N GLY A 148 -0.45 -22.45 -5.34
CA GLY A 148 -0.06 -22.29 -3.93
C GLY A 148 1.28 -22.94 -3.55
N VAL A 149 2.07 -23.39 -4.53
CA VAL A 149 3.42 -23.94 -4.33
C VAL A 149 4.44 -22.85 -4.58
N ASN A 150 5.36 -22.64 -3.63
CA ASN A 150 6.52 -21.75 -3.82
C ASN A 150 7.42 -22.29 -4.93
N LEU A 151 7.79 -21.42 -5.86
CA LEU A 151 8.66 -21.80 -6.97
C LEU A 151 10.13 -21.73 -6.57
N ASP A 152 10.91 -22.74 -6.94
CA ASP A 152 12.36 -22.76 -6.79
C ASP A 152 12.96 -23.67 -7.87
N PRO A 153 13.61 -23.11 -8.91
CA PRO A 153 13.87 -21.68 -9.12
C PRO A 153 12.63 -20.89 -9.57
N VAL A 154 12.70 -19.57 -9.41
CA VAL A 154 11.70 -18.63 -9.94
C VAL A 154 11.75 -18.58 -11.48
N SER A 155 10.58 -18.40 -12.09
CA SER A 155 10.41 -18.24 -13.54
C SER A 155 10.08 -16.79 -13.89
N VAL A 156 10.60 -16.30 -15.01
CA VAL A 156 10.20 -15.03 -15.63
C VAL A 156 9.20 -15.33 -16.72
N GLU A 157 8.05 -14.67 -16.65
CA GLU A 157 7.02 -14.65 -17.68
C GLU A 157 7.05 -13.31 -18.42
N ILE A 158 7.01 -13.38 -19.75
CA ILE A 158 6.91 -12.23 -20.65
C ILE A 158 5.76 -12.50 -21.60
N THR A 159 4.73 -11.67 -21.54
CA THR A 159 3.47 -11.85 -22.28
C THR A 159 3.17 -10.62 -23.11
N TYR A 160 3.33 -10.74 -24.42
CA TYR A 160 3.14 -9.66 -25.39
C TYR A 160 1.67 -9.57 -25.80
N GLY A 161 1.11 -8.36 -25.88
CA GLY A 161 -0.17 -8.07 -26.53
C GLY A 161 0.04 -7.73 -28.00
N ILE A 162 -0.08 -8.71 -28.89
CA ILE A 162 0.38 -8.58 -30.27
C ILE A 162 -0.46 -7.58 -31.07
N GLU A 163 -1.78 -7.56 -30.89
CA GLU A 163 -2.65 -6.59 -31.58
C GLU A 163 -2.23 -5.15 -31.27
N ARG A 164 -1.95 -4.83 -29.99
CA ARG A 164 -1.52 -3.48 -29.58
C ARG A 164 -0.19 -3.08 -30.21
N ILE A 165 0.80 -3.97 -30.18
CA ILE A 165 2.12 -3.74 -30.78
C ILE A 165 1.99 -3.49 -32.29
N ILE A 166 1.20 -4.31 -32.98
CA ILE A 166 1.06 -4.22 -34.43
C ILE A 166 0.21 -3.03 -34.85
N MET A 167 -0.84 -2.69 -34.11
CA MET A 167 -1.61 -1.46 -34.34
C MET A 167 -0.71 -0.24 -34.30
N ALA A 168 0.17 -0.14 -33.30
CA ALA A 168 1.15 0.95 -33.19
C ALA A 168 2.13 0.94 -34.38
N LEU A 169 2.75 -0.21 -34.69
CA LEU A 169 3.71 -0.34 -35.80
C LEU A 169 3.10 -0.10 -37.18
N GLN A 170 1.79 -0.30 -37.32
CA GLN A 170 1.07 -0.14 -38.57
C GLN A 170 0.29 1.18 -38.68
N ASP A 171 0.37 2.03 -37.66
CA ASP A 171 -0.41 3.28 -37.56
C ASP A 171 -1.92 3.02 -37.80
N LYS A 172 -2.48 2.06 -37.05
CA LYS A 172 -3.89 1.67 -37.11
C LYS A 172 -4.62 2.05 -35.83
N SER A 173 -5.78 2.69 -35.98
CA SER A 173 -6.63 3.10 -34.86
C SER A 173 -7.64 2.05 -34.43
N HIS A 174 -7.80 0.95 -35.16
CA HIS A 174 -8.73 -0.13 -34.85
C HIS A 174 -8.11 -1.50 -35.19
N PHE A 175 -8.29 -2.48 -34.31
CA PHE A 175 -7.76 -3.83 -34.51
C PHE A 175 -8.19 -4.48 -35.84
N LYS A 176 -9.38 -4.18 -36.37
CA LYS A 176 -9.89 -4.73 -37.63
C LYS A 176 -9.06 -4.33 -38.83
N ASP A 177 -8.37 -3.19 -38.75
CA ASP A 177 -7.60 -2.61 -39.84
C ASP A 177 -6.14 -3.07 -39.85
N ILE A 178 -5.73 -3.89 -38.87
CA ILE A 178 -4.42 -4.53 -38.85
C ILE A 178 -4.27 -5.37 -40.13
N GLU A 179 -3.20 -5.16 -40.87
CA GLU A 179 -2.78 -6.08 -41.93
C GLU A 179 -2.24 -7.36 -41.26
N TYR A 180 -3.09 -8.37 -41.18
CA TYR A 180 -2.78 -9.64 -40.54
C TYR A 180 -1.76 -10.42 -41.37
N GLY A 181 -2.02 -10.53 -42.67
CA GLY A 181 -1.13 -11.05 -43.70
C GLY A 181 -1.22 -10.17 -44.94
N ARG A 182 -0.34 -10.38 -45.91
CA ARG A 182 -0.26 -9.52 -47.10
C ARG A 182 -1.61 -9.43 -47.82
N GLY A 183 -2.21 -8.25 -47.82
CA GLY A 183 -3.51 -7.98 -48.45
C GLY A 183 -4.72 -8.61 -47.75
N VAL A 184 -4.59 -9.04 -46.48
CA VAL A 184 -5.69 -9.59 -45.67
C VAL A 184 -5.71 -8.87 -44.32
N SER A 185 -6.83 -8.24 -43.98
CA SER A 185 -6.99 -7.55 -42.70
C SER A 185 -7.41 -8.51 -41.58
N TYR A 186 -7.14 -8.13 -40.33
CA TYR A 186 -7.58 -8.87 -39.15
C TYR A 186 -9.11 -8.92 -39.08
N GLY A 187 -9.79 -7.83 -39.48
CA GLY A 187 -11.25 -7.76 -39.50
C GLY A 187 -11.89 -8.73 -40.50
N GLU A 188 -11.26 -8.95 -41.67
CA GLU A 188 -11.71 -9.93 -42.65
C GLU A 188 -11.61 -11.37 -42.13
N VAL A 189 -10.63 -11.65 -41.26
CA VAL A 189 -10.39 -13.00 -40.72
C VAL A 189 -11.21 -13.26 -39.45
N PHE A 190 -11.24 -12.30 -38.52
CA PHE A 190 -11.73 -12.51 -37.15
C PHE A 190 -12.93 -11.62 -36.75
N GLY A 191 -13.26 -10.60 -37.55
CA GLY A 191 -14.27 -9.60 -37.18
C GLY A 191 -15.66 -10.19 -36.96
N GLN A 192 -16.08 -11.16 -37.77
CA GLN A 192 -17.37 -11.83 -37.59
C GLN A 192 -17.38 -12.71 -36.31
N GLY A 193 -16.28 -13.41 -36.04
CA GLY A 193 -16.14 -14.24 -34.84
C GLY A 193 -16.20 -13.41 -33.56
N GLU A 194 -15.57 -12.24 -33.56
CA GLU A 194 -15.64 -11.30 -32.43
C GLU A 194 -17.07 -10.84 -32.14
N TYR A 195 -17.86 -10.51 -33.17
CA TYR A 195 -19.26 -10.13 -33.02
C TYR A 195 -20.11 -11.27 -32.44
N GLU A 196 -20.04 -12.46 -33.05
CA GLU A 196 -20.88 -13.60 -32.66
C GLU A 196 -20.54 -14.10 -31.25
N MET A 197 -19.26 -14.17 -30.90
CA MET A 197 -18.83 -14.59 -29.57
C MET A 197 -19.15 -13.54 -28.50
N SER A 198 -19.06 -12.24 -28.82
CA SER A 198 -19.51 -11.18 -27.90
C SER A 198 -20.99 -11.34 -27.58
N ARG A 199 -21.84 -11.50 -28.60
CA ARG A 199 -23.27 -11.74 -28.42
C ARG A 199 -23.54 -13.02 -27.63
N TYR A 200 -22.81 -14.09 -27.89
CA TYR A 200 -22.92 -15.30 -27.09
C TYR A 200 -22.61 -15.03 -25.61
N TYR A 201 -21.45 -14.44 -25.29
CA TYR A 201 -21.03 -14.22 -23.91
C TYR A 201 -21.87 -13.20 -23.13
N LEU A 202 -22.40 -12.20 -23.82
CA LEU A 202 -23.13 -11.10 -23.18
C LEU A 202 -24.65 -11.32 -23.18
N ASP A 203 -25.22 -12.00 -24.18
CA ASP A 203 -26.68 -12.07 -24.37
C ASP A 203 -27.22 -13.50 -24.33
N ASP A 204 -26.61 -14.42 -25.09
CA ASP A 204 -27.26 -15.68 -25.47
C ASP A 204 -26.77 -16.91 -24.68
N ALA A 205 -25.63 -16.85 -23.98
CA ALA A 205 -25.10 -18.00 -23.24
C ALA A 205 -26.09 -18.47 -22.16
N ASP A 206 -26.44 -19.75 -22.21
CA ASP A 206 -27.35 -20.38 -21.26
C ASP A 206 -26.67 -20.53 -19.90
N VAL A 207 -27.15 -19.77 -18.93
CA VAL A 207 -26.64 -19.75 -17.54
C VAL A 207 -26.82 -21.11 -16.85
N ALA A 208 -27.93 -21.80 -17.07
CA ALA A 208 -28.19 -23.09 -16.44
C ALA A 208 -27.26 -24.17 -16.98
N ALA A 209 -27.04 -24.18 -18.30
CA ALA A 209 -26.10 -25.09 -18.94
C ALA A 209 -24.66 -24.86 -18.45
N ASN A 210 -24.19 -23.60 -18.38
CA ASN A 210 -22.83 -23.30 -17.92
C ASN A 210 -22.62 -23.62 -16.44
N ARG A 211 -23.64 -23.44 -15.57
CA ARG A 211 -23.59 -23.91 -14.18
C ARG A 211 -23.43 -25.42 -14.10
N GLN A 212 -24.16 -26.17 -14.92
CA GLN A 212 -24.02 -27.63 -14.97
C GLN A 212 -22.64 -28.06 -15.47
N LEU A 213 -22.11 -27.40 -16.51
CA LEU A 213 -20.77 -27.67 -17.03
C LEU A 213 -19.68 -27.41 -15.99
N LEU A 214 -19.78 -26.30 -15.24
CA LEU A 214 -18.86 -25.97 -14.16
C LEU A 214 -18.78 -27.10 -13.12
N GLU A 215 -19.93 -27.63 -12.70
CA GLU A 215 -19.98 -28.75 -11.76
C GLU A 215 -19.38 -30.04 -12.33
N LEU A 216 -19.73 -30.38 -13.57
CA LEU A 216 -19.22 -31.58 -14.23
C LEU A 216 -17.69 -31.52 -14.43
N TYR A 217 -17.18 -30.40 -14.89
CA TYR A 217 -15.75 -30.20 -15.10
C TYR A 217 -14.96 -30.25 -13.80
N ALA A 218 -15.47 -29.63 -12.74
CA ALA A 218 -14.78 -29.66 -11.46
C ALA A 218 -14.84 -31.05 -10.80
N GLY A 219 -15.95 -31.79 -10.97
CA GLY A 219 -16.04 -33.18 -10.55
C GLY A 219 -15.06 -34.09 -11.30
N GLU A 220 -14.90 -33.88 -12.61
CA GLU A 220 -13.96 -34.64 -13.43
C GLU A 220 -12.49 -34.29 -13.12
N ALA A 221 -12.19 -33.01 -12.87
CA ALA A 221 -10.89 -32.58 -12.38
C ALA A 221 -10.53 -33.30 -11.07
N GLN A 222 -11.47 -33.39 -10.12
CA GLN A 222 -11.29 -34.14 -8.88
C GLN A 222 -11.02 -35.62 -9.15
N ARG A 223 -11.81 -36.25 -10.02
CA ARG A 223 -11.64 -37.67 -10.37
C ARG A 223 -10.25 -37.94 -10.95
N MET A 224 -9.71 -37.03 -11.75
CA MET A 224 -8.35 -37.13 -12.31
C MET A 224 -7.25 -36.91 -11.26
N ILE A 225 -7.48 -36.02 -10.29
CA ILE A 225 -6.60 -35.85 -9.12
C ILE A 225 -6.56 -37.15 -8.31
N ASP A 226 -7.71 -37.73 -8.00
CA ASP A 226 -7.82 -38.98 -7.23
C ASP A 226 -7.15 -40.16 -7.97
N ALA A 227 -7.18 -40.14 -9.30
CA ALA A 227 -6.50 -41.12 -10.16
C ALA A 227 -4.98 -40.88 -10.32
N GLY A 228 -4.43 -39.80 -9.76
CA GLY A 228 -3.01 -39.47 -9.88
C GLY A 228 -2.58 -39.01 -11.28
N LEU A 229 -3.51 -38.40 -12.03
CA LEU A 229 -3.32 -37.91 -13.40
C LEU A 229 -3.39 -36.37 -13.48
N PRO A 230 -2.28 -35.65 -13.23
CA PRO A 230 -2.31 -34.19 -13.10
C PRO A 230 -2.58 -33.44 -14.41
N VAL A 231 -2.14 -33.97 -15.55
CA VAL A 231 -2.32 -33.33 -16.86
C VAL A 231 -3.80 -33.25 -17.29
N PRO A 232 -4.57 -34.37 -17.30
CA PRO A 232 -5.99 -34.27 -17.58
C PRO A 232 -6.75 -33.51 -16.48
N ALA A 233 -6.35 -33.63 -15.20
CA ALA A 233 -6.94 -32.81 -14.14
C ALA A 233 -6.81 -31.30 -14.42
N HIS A 234 -5.62 -30.83 -14.80
CA HIS A 234 -5.39 -29.43 -15.19
C HIS A 234 -6.28 -29.00 -16.35
N THR A 235 -6.41 -29.86 -17.37
CA THR A 235 -7.26 -29.57 -18.53
C THR A 235 -8.72 -29.31 -18.12
N TYR A 236 -9.24 -30.06 -17.15
CA TYR A 236 -10.59 -29.82 -16.63
C TYR A 236 -10.67 -28.58 -15.73
N VAL A 237 -9.61 -28.23 -15.01
CA VAL A 237 -9.53 -26.93 -14.30
C VAL A 237 -9.63 -25.76 -15.29
N LEU A 238 -8.99 -25.85 -16.46
CA LEU A 238 -9.11 -24.82 -17.51
C LEU A 238 -10.56 -24.68 -18.01
N LYS A 239 -11.24 -25.80 -18.23
CA LYS A 239 -12.66 -25.81 -18.62
C LYS A 239 -13.57 -25.23 -17.54
N CYS A 240 -13.28 -25.47 -16.25
CA CYS A 240 -13.97 -24.79 -15.15
C CYS A 240 -13.78 -23.28 -15.24
N SER A 241 -12.54 -22.83 -15.45
CA SER A 241 -12.23 -21.41 -15.56
C SER A 241 -13.01 -20.74 -16.68
N GLN A 242 -13.10 -21.37 -17.85
CA GLN A 242 -13.85 -20.80 -18.97
C GLN A 242 -15.37 -20.80 -18.70
N ALA A 243 -15.93 -21.90 -18.18
CA ALA A 243 -17.35 -21.94 -17.82
C ALA A 243 -17.71 -20.87 -16.76
N PHE A 244 -16.81 -20.64 -15.80
CA PHE A 244 -16.94 -19.56 -14.83
C PHE A 244 -16.93 -18.18 -15.50
N ASN A 245 -15.97 -17.91 -16.39
CA ASN A 245 -15.86 -16.61 -17.08
C ASN A 245 -17.11 -16.29 -17.92
N VAL A 246 -17.72 -17.30 -18.55
CA VAL A 246 -19.00 -17.13 -19.27
C VAL A 246 -20.15 -16.79 -18.32
N LEU A 247 -20.18 -17.39 -17.12
CA LEU A 247 -21.19 -17.04 -16.12
C LEU A 247 -20.98 -15.61 -15.58
N ASP A 248 -19.73 -15.21 -15.37
CA ASP A 248 -19.38 -13.87 -14.88
C ASP A 248 -19.77 -12.79 -15.91
N SER A 249 -19.46 -13.00 -17.19
CA SER A 249 -19.83 -12.08 -18.27
C SER A 249 -21.34 -11.94 -18.46
N ARG A 250 -22.12 -12.99 -18.16
CA ARG A 250 -23.59 -12.95 -18.14
C ARG A 250 -24.16 -12.26 -16.91
N GLY A 251 -23.33 -11.79 -15.97
CA GLY A 251 -23.75 -11.20 -14.70
C GLY A 251 -24.44 -12.20 -13.78
N ALA A 252 -24.16 -13.50 -13.94
CA ALA A 252 -24.83 -14.58 -13.23
C ALA A 252 -24.05 -15.09 -12.00
N VAL A 253 -22.98 -14.39 -11.62
CA VAL A 253 -22.06 -14.72 -10.53
C VAL A 253 -22.08 -13.60 -9.49
N SER A 254 -22.44 -13.93 -8.25
CA SER A 254 -22.33 -13.00 -7.13
C SER A 254 -20.90 -12.87 -6.61
N THR A 255 -20.57 -11.84 -5.82
CA THR A 255 -19.26 -11.72 -5.15
C THR A 255 -18.95 -12.94 -4.28
N ALA A 256 -19.97 -13.53 -3.67
CA ALA A 256 -19.87 -14.76 -2.88
C ALA A 256 -19.57 -15.99 -3.75
N ASP A 257 -20.31 -16.15 -4.85
CA ASP A 257 -20.10 -17.23 -5.82
C ASP A 257 -18.70 -17.16 -6.42
N ARG A 258 -18.26 -15.95 -6.81
CA ARG A 258 -16.90 -15.72 -7.31
C ARG A 258 -15.84 -16.17 -6.30
N ALA A 259 -16.00 -15.79 -5.03
CA ALA A 259 -15.07 -16.20 -3.98
C ALA A 259 -15.08 -17.73 -3.77
N ALA A 260 -16.26 -18.36 -3.78
CA ALA A 260 -16.41 -19.81 -3.62
C ALA A 260 -15.78 -20.58 -4.79
N GLU A 261 -16.07 -20.19 -6.03
CA GLU A 261 -15.54 -20.84 -7.23
C GLU A 261 -14.04 -20.60 -7.40
N PHE A 262 -13.53 -19.40 -7.08
CA PHE A 262 -12.09 -19.17 -7.00
C PHE A 262 -11.44 -20.03 -5.93
N GLY A 263 -12.08 -20.23 -4.78
CA GLY A 263 -11.61 -21.16 -3.75
C GLY A 263 -11.56 -22.61 -4.25
N ARG A 264 -12.60 -23.06 -4.96
CA ARG A 264 -12.70 -24.40 -5.55
C ARG A 264 -11.62 -24.62 -6.60
N MET A 265 -11.50 -23.72 -7.58
CA MET A 265 -10.48 -23.80 -8.63
C MET A 265 -9.07 -23.74 -8.04
N ARG A 266 -8.83 -22.89 -7.03
CA ARG A 266 -7.53 -22.80 -6.35
C ARG A 266 -7.14 -24.10 -5.68
N ARG A 267 -8.10 -24.77 -5.01
CA ARG A 267 -7.88 -26.08 -4.40
C ARG A 267 -7.48 -27.11 -5.45
N LEU A 268 -8.25 -27.21 -6.54
CA LEU A 268 -7.98 -28.15 -7.64
C LEU A 268 -6.62 -27.88 -8.28
N ALA A 269 -6.33 -26.62 -8.62
CA ALA A 269 -5.06 -26.21 -9.19
C ALA A 269 -3.87 -26.52 -8.27
N GLY A 270 -4.04 -26.37 -6.95
CA GLY A 270 -3.01 -26.71 -5.98
C GLY A 270 -2.77 -28.21 -5.82
N GLU A 271 -3.82 -29.03 -5.92
CA GLU A 271 -3.68 -30.50 -5.96
C GLU A 271 -2.99 -30.95 -7.24
N VAL A 272 -3.37 -30.38 -8.39
CA VAL A 272 -2.70 -30.58 -9.68
C VAL A 272 -1.21 -30.23 -9.58
N ALA A 273 -0.87 -29.08 -9.00
CA ALA A 273 0.51 -28.63 -8.89
C ALA A 273 1.37 -29.58 -8.04
N LYS A 274 0.86 -30.01 -6.87
CA LYS A 274 1.54 -30.98 -6.00
C LYS A 274 1.75 -32.32 -6.70
N LEU A 275 0.71 -32.82 -7.36
CA LEU A 275 0.74 -34.10 -8.05
C LEU A 275 1.70 -34.06 -9.26
N TRP A 276 1.72 -32.94 -9.99
CA TRP A 276 2.69 -32.74 -11.07
C TRP A 276 4.12 -32.72 -10.55
N ALA A 277 4.41 -31.93 -9.51
CA ALA A 277 5.75 -31.88 -8.91
C ALA A 277 6.22 -33.27 -8.44
N ALA A 278 5.37 -34.01 -7.73
CA ALA A 278 5.65 -35.39 -7.30
C ALA A 278 5.92 -36.31 -8.50
N ARG A 279 5.12 -36.20 -9.57
CA ARG A 279 5.33 -37.01 -10.79
C ARG A 279 6.67 -36.72 -11.45
N ARG A 280 7.11 -35.46 -11.46
CA ARG A 280 8.42 -35.08 -12.02
C ARG A 280 9.58 -35.60 -11.17
N GLU A 281 9.42 -35.59 -9.86
CA GLU A 281 10.37 -36.18 -8.91
C GLU A 281 10.48 -37.70 -9.07
N GLU A 282 9.35 -38.42 -9.19
CA GLU A 282 9.33 -39.88 -9.46
C GLU A 282 10.08 -40.25 -10.76
N LEU A 283 10.00 -39.39 -11.77
CA LEU A 283 10.71 -39.55 -13.04
C LEU A 283 12.18 -39.11 -12.98
N GLY A 284 12.68 -38.72 -11.80
CA GLY A 284 14.05 -38.29 -11.59
C GLY A 284 14.40 -36.96 -12.26
N HIS A 285 13.42 -36.05 -12.44
CA HIS A 285 13.60 -34.75 -13.09
C HIS A 285 14.30 -34.87 -14.47
N PRO A 286 13.63 -35.40 -15.51
CA PRO A 286 14.29 -35.75 -16.76
C PRO A 286 14.84 -34.57 -17.58
N LEU A 287 14.51 -33.33 -17.26
CA LEU A 287 15.15 -32.12 -17.81
C LEU A 287 16.36 -31.65 -16.99
N GLY A 288 16.75 -32.40 -15.96
CA GLY A 288 17.81 -32.05 -15.02
C GLY A 288 17.35 -31.06 -13.94
N LEU A 289 18.28 -30.66 -13.08
CA LEU A 289 18.05 -29.65 -12.05
C LEU A 289 18.60 -28.31 -12.54
N ALA A 290 17.87 -27.22 -12.30
CA ALA A 290 18.38 -25.89 -12.58
C ALA A 290 19.65 -25.62 -11.75
N ALA A 291 20.65 -25.01 -12.40
CA ALA A 291 21.87 -24.63 -11.71
C ALA A 291 21.58 -23.49 -10.71
N VAL A 292 22.07 -23.65 -9.48
CA VAL A 292 22.07 -22.56 -8.49
C VAL A 292 23.28 -21.68 -8.76
N PRO A 293 23.12 -20.37 -9.01
CA PRO A 293 24.25 -19.47 -9.19
C PRO A 293 25.18 -19.48 -7.97
N ALA A 294 26.49 -19.43 -8.22
CA ALA A 294 27.48 -19.39 -7.16
C ALA A 294 27.46 -18.03 -6.44
N LEU A 295 27.68 -18.05 -5.13
CA LEU A 295 27.86 -16.83 -4.36
C LEU A 295 29.13 -16.10 -4.81
N ALA A 296 29.06 -14.77 -4.85
CA ALA A 296 30.20 -13.97 -5.21
C ALA A 296 31.26 -13.98 -4.11
N ALA A 297 32.53 -14.08 -4.50
CA ALA A 297 33.64 -13.80 -3.60
C ALA A 297 33.90 -12.29 -3.56
N PRO A 298 34.17 -11.71 -2.38
CA PRO A 298 34.58 -10.31 -2.30
C PRO A 298 35.92 -10.12 -3.04
N VAL A 299 36.10 -8.93 -3.62
CA VAL A 299 37.37 -8.53 -4.25
C VAL A 299 38.47 -8.50 -3.17
N ALA A 300 39.75 -8.59 -3.58
CA ALA A 300 40.86 -8.44 -2.65
C ALA A 300 40.82 -7.08 -1.95
N LEU A 301 41.22 -7.05 -0.67
CA LEU A 301 41.35 -5.80 0.08
C LEU A 301 42.37 -4.87 -0.63
N PRO A 302 42.04 -3.58 -0.80
CA PRO A 302 42.99 -2.61 -1.32
C PRO A 302 44.14 -2.41 -0.33
N ALA A 303 45.23 -1.82 -0.81
CA ALA A 303 46.34 -1.41 0.05
C ALA A 303 45.87 -0.35 1.05
N GLU A 304 46.38 -0.39 2.28
CA GLU A 304 46.06 0.61 3.29
C GLU A 304 46.48 2.01 2.81
N LYS A 305 45.63 2.99 3.10
CA LYS A 305 45.86 4.42 2.86
C LYS A 305 45.82 5.14 4.20
N ASP A 306 46.26 6.39 4.23
CA ASP A 306 46.26 7.22 5.45
C ASP A 306 45.30 8.43 5.39
N GLU A 307 44.65 8.65 4.23
CA GLU A 307 43.85 9.84 3.96
C GLU A 307 42.35 9.60 4.16
N THR A 308 41.62 10.62 4.61
CA THR A 308 40.16 10.66 4.55
C THR A 308 39.70 10.78 3.10
N ARG A 309 38.69 9.99 2.69
CA ARG A 309 38.21 9.94 1.30
C ARG A 309 36.69 9.83 1.23
N LEU A 310 36.12 10.18 0.08
CA LEU A 310 34.70 10.02 -0.18
C LEU A 310 34.36 8.53 -0.32
N LEU A 311 33.24 8.10 0.27
CA LEU A 311 32.66 6.78 0.02
C LEU A 311 31.42 6.95 -0.85
N VAL A 312 31.36 6.19 -1.94
CA VAL A 312 30.14 5.99 -2.74
C VAL A 312 29.74 4.52 -2.68
N PHE A 313 28.46 4.27 -2.43
CA PHE A 313 27.87 2.95 -2.49
C PHE A 313 26.58 2.99 -3.31
N GLU A 314 26.53 2.23 -4.39
CA GLU A 314 25.37 2.09 -5.27
C GLU A 314 24.85 0.65 -5.23
N ILE A 315 23.54 0.53 -5.05
CA ILE A 315 22.78 -0.71 -5.21
C ILE A 315 21.90 -0.55 -6.44
N GLY A 316 22.23 -1.29 -7.50
CA GLY A 316 21.49 -1.27 -8.74
C GLY A 316 20.42 -2.33 -8.81
N THR A 317 19.22 -1.95 -9.23
CA THR A 317 18.05 -2.82 -9.30
C THR A 317 17.40 -2.78 -10.69
N GLU A 318 16.52 -3.74 -10.97
CA GLU A 318 15.45 -3.50 -11.94
C GLU A 318 14.46 -2.45 -11.37
N GLU A 319 13.59 -1.91 -12.22
CA GLU A 319 12.73 -0.75 -11.95
C GLU A 319 11.85 -0.92 -10.70
N LEU A 320 12.21 -0.22 -9.64
CA LEU A 320 11.49 -0.13 -8.38
C LEU A 320 10.22 0.70 -8.54
N PRO A 321 9.13 0.30 -7.87
CA PRO A 321 7.96 1.14 -7.75
C PRO A 321 8.24 2.47 -7.04
N PRO A 322 7.52 3.56 -7.37
CA PRO A 322 7.70 4.87 -6.72
C PRO A 322 7.62 4.86 -5.19
N ALA A 323 6.67 4.10 -4.64
CA ALA A 323 6.51 3.97 -3.19
C ALA A 323 7.68 3.20 -2.55
N GLU A 324 8.21 2.20 -3.23
CA GLU A 324 9.35 1.40 -2.77
C GLU A 324 10.65 2.19 -2.85
N CYS A 325 10.86 3.03 -3.88
CA CYS A 325 11.99 3.96 -3.94
C CYS A 325 12.04 4.88 -2.72
N ARG A 326 10.91 5.50 -2.36
CA ARG A 326 10.82 6.38 -1.18
C ARG A 326 11.11 5.65 0.12
N ALA A 327 10.53 4.46 0.30
CA ALA A 327 10.77 3.64 1.49
C ALA A 327 12.24 3.20 1.59
N ALA A 328 12.84 2.83 0.45
CA ALA A 328 14.23 2.39 0.35
C ALA A 328 15.22 3.52 0.66
N LEU A 329 14.91 4.77 0.28
CA LEU A 329 15.73 5.94 0.60
C LEU A 329 15.89 6.12 2.12
N GLY A 330 14.77 6.13 2.85
CA GLY A 330 14.78 6.23 4.31
C GLY A 330 15.39 5.01 5.02
N TYR A 331 15.29 3.82 4.41
CA TYR A 331 16.00 2.63 4.88
C TYR A 331 17.52 2.80 4.72
N LEU A 332 17.98 3.18 3.52
CA LEU A 332 19.40 3.29 3.20
C LEU A 332 20.08 4.31 4.10
N GLU A 333 19.48 5.49 4.27
CA GLU A 333 20.03 6.54 5.14
C GLU A 333 20.23 6.05 6.58
N ARG A 334 19.19 5.42 7.13
CA ARG A 334 19.21 4.90 8.50
C ARG A 334 20.25 3.79 8.67
N GLU A 335 20.29 2.83 7.76
CA GLU A 335 21.19 1.67 7.91
C GLU A 335 22.66 2.04 7.65
N ILE A 336 22.95 3.00 6.77
CA ILE A 336 24.31 3.53 6.61
C ILE A 336 24.75 4.28 7.87
N LYS A 337 23.90 5.19 8.40
CA LYS A 337 24.20 5.92 9.65
C LYS A 337 24.39 4.98 10.84
N ASN A 338 23.50 4.01 11.01
CA ASN A 338 23.60 3.02 12.09
C ASN A 338 24.82 2.10 11.91
N GLY A 339 25.08 1.68 10.67
CA GLY A 339 26.21 0.84 10.31
C GLY A 339 27.54 1.51 10.65
N LEU A 340 27.73 2.75 10.18
CA LEU A 340 28.93 3.55 10.47
C LEU A 340 29.03 3.94 11.94
N GLY A 341 27.93 4.33 12.59
CA GLY A 341 27.90 4.64 14.03
C GLY A 341 28.19 3.45 14.94
N GLY A 342 28.03 2.22 14.44
CA GLY A 342 28.47 0.99 15.10
C GLY A 342 29.97 0.70 14.96
N THR A 343 30.69 1.46 14.12
CA THR A 343 32.13 1.39 13.93
C THR A 343 32.85 2.53 14.67
N ARG A 344 34.18 2.52 14.64
CA ARG A 344 35.01 3.65 15.09
C ARG A 344 35.59 4.47 13.93
N LEU A 345 35.05 4.31 12.72
CA LEU A 345 35.44 5.12 11.57
C LEU A 345 34.82 6.52 11.72
N ALA A 346 35.67 7.55 11.77
CA ALA A 346 35.18 8.90 11.60
C ALA A 346 34.67 9.07 10.16
N HIS A 347 33.55 9.79 10.02
CA HIS A 347 32.94 10.12 8.74
C HIS A 347 32.23 11.47 8.84
N GLY A 348 32.08 12.14 7.71
CA GLY A 348 31.28 13.34 7.55
C GLY A 348 29.82 13.01 7.25
N ASP A 349 29.16 13.92 6.53
CA ASP A 349 27.73 13.82 6.21
C ASP A 349 27.41 12.62 5.32
N VAL A 350 26.26 12.00 5.59
CA VAL A 350 25.67 10.92 4.80
C VAL A 350 24.54 11.50 3.97
N ARG A 351 24.68 11.44 2.64
CA ARG A 351 23.63 11.78 1.67
C ARG A 351 23.17 10.53 0.95
N VAL A 352 21.88 10.42 0.67
CA VAL A 352 21.32 9.29 -0.07
C VAL A 352 20.46 9.78 -1.22
N PHE A 353 20.42 8.98 -2.27
CA PHE A 353 19.66 9.26 -3.50
C PHE A 353 18.94 8.00 -3.98
N ALA A 354 17.84 8.18 -4.70
CA ALA A 354 17.11 7.07 -5.30
C ALA A 354 16.56 7.45 -6.67
N THR A 355 16.64 6.49 -7.59
CA THR A 355 15.95 6.49 -8.88
C THR A 355 15.18 5.17 -9.00
N PRO A 356 14.34 4.97 -10.03
CA PRO A 356 13.74 3.67 -10.31
C PRO A 356 14.73 2.50 -10.31
N ARG A 357 15.99 2.70 -10.73
CA ARG A 357 16.93 1.59 -10.96
C ARG A 357 18.12 1.58 -10.00
N ARG A 358 18.20 2.52 -9.05
CA ARG A 358 19.33 2.58 -8.13
C ARG A 358 19.00 3.24 -6.80
N LEU A 359 19.74 2.81 -5.79
CA LEU A 359 19.87 3.47 -4.50
C LEU A 359 21.34 3.84 -4.31
N VAL A 360 21.64 5.07 -3.93
CA VAL A 360 23.01 5.57 -3.78
C VAL A 360 23.19 6.15 -2.38
N ALA A 361 24.30 5.83 -1.73
CA ALA A 361 24.78 6.52 -0.53
C ALA A 361 26.13 7.17 -0.84
N VAL A 362 26.28 8.44 -0.47
CA VAL A 362 27.51 9.21 -0.56
C VAL A 362 27.86 9.67 0.85
N VAL A 363 29.04 9.30 1.34
CA VAL A 363 29.50 9.61 2.70
C VAL A 363 30.80 10.39 2.61
N ALA A 364 30.78 11.62 3.11
CA ALA A 364 31.94 12.50 3.12
C ALA A 364 33.00 12.03 4.14
N ASP A 365 34.25 12.42 3.90
CA ASP A 365 35.36 12.39 4.86
C ASP A 365 35.51 11.07 5.64
N VAL A 366 35.31 9.92 4.99
CA VAL A 366 35.48 8.62 5.63
C VAL A 366 36.96 8.38 5.90
N ALA A 367 37.31 8.25 7.19
CA ALA A 367 38.66 8.04 7.65
C ALA A 367 39.25 6.73 7.12
N ALA A 368 40.57 6.71 6.93
CA ALA A 368 41.28 5.54 6.42
C ALA A 368 41.31 4.34 7.37
N ARG A 369 41.10 4.59 8.66
CA ARG A 369 41.14 3.57 9.68
C ARG A 369 40.25 3.97 10.85
N GLU A 370 39.72 2.96 11.53
CA GLU A 370 39.12 3.16 12.83
C GLU A 370 40.14 3.74 13.82
N THR A 371 39.64 4.47 14.81
CA THR A 371 40.47 4.84 15.97
C THR A 371 40.85 3.59 16.76
N ASP A 372 42.11 3.54 17.20
CA ASP A 372 42.62 2.49 18.07
C ASP A 372 41.84 2.52 19.39
N HIS A 373 41.52 1.34 19.94
CA HIS A 373 40.76 1.23 21.18
C HIS A 373 41.41 0.24 22.13
N VAL A 374 41.23 0.48 23.43
CA VAL A 374 41.71 -0.41 24.48
C VAL A 374 40.54 -1.21 25.03
N ARG A 375 40.51 -2.51 24.72
CA ARG A 375 39.51 -3.42 25.26
C ARG A 375 39.88 -3.83 26.68
N THR A 376 39.11 -3.39 27.67
CA THR A 376 39.29 -3.81 29.07
C THR A 376 38.56 -5.13 29.33
N VAL A 377 39.31 -6.22 29.53
CA VAL A 377 38.74 -7.53 29.90
C VAL A 377 38.70 -7.66 31.41
N ARG A 378 37.50 -7.85 31.96
CA ARG A 378 37.28 -7.99 33.41
C ARG A 378 37.65 -9.38 33.91
N GLY A 379 38.56 -9.44 34.87
CA GLY A 379 39.00 -10.64 35.57
C GLY A 379 38.39 -10.81 36.96
N PRO A 380 38.98 -11.66 37.82
CA PRO A 380 38.48 -11.89 39.18
C PRO A 380 38.50 -10.62 40.05
N LYS A 381 37.69 -10.61 41.12
CA LYS A 381 37.68 -9.50 42.09
C LYS A 381 39.07 -9.35 42.70
N LEU A 382 39.51 -8.12 42.94
CA LEU A 382 40.85 -7.82 43.46
C LEU A 382 41.15 -8.61 44.75
N ALA A 383 40.17 -8.68 45.66
CA ALA A 383 40.25 -9.43 46.92
C ALA A 383 40.43 -10.96 46.76
N GLN A 384 40.19 -11.50 45.57
CA GLN A 384 40.31 -12.92 45.23
C GLN A 384 41.44 -13.18 44.23
N ALA A 385 42.10 -12.13 43.76
CA ALA A 385 43.11 -12.21 42.71
C ALA A 385 44.52 -12.48 43.25
N TYR A 386 44.79 -12.09 44.51
CA TYR A 386 46.08 -12.28 45.18
C TYR A 386 45.91 -12.98 46.53
N THR A 387 46.87 -13.81 46.92
CA THR A 387 46.97 -14.44 48.26
C THR A 387 47.53 -13.46 49.29
N ALA A 388 47.47 -13.80 50.59
CA ALA A 388 47.87 -12.91 51.68
C ALA A 388 49.35 -12.49 51.67
N ASP A 389 50.21 -13.25 50.99
CA ASP A 389 51.62 -13.00 50.72
C ASP A 389 51.87 -12.18 49.43
N GLY A 390 50.82 -11.78 48.71
CA GLY A 390 50.89 -11.00 47.47
C GLY A 390 51.06 -11.83 46.19
N SER A 391 51.07 -13.16 46.27
CA SER A 391 51.21 -14.04 45.10
C SER A 391 49.89 -14.15 44.29
N PRO A 392 49.93 -14.29 42.95
CA PRO A 392 48.72 -14.47 42.13
C PRO A 392 47.98 -15.78 42.46
N THR A 393 46.66 -15.72 42.67
CA THR A 393 45.85 -16.92 42.91
C THR A 393 45.72 -17.78 41.64
N PRO A 394 45.39 -19.09 41.75
CA PRO A 394 45.13 -19.93 40.57
C PRO A 394 44.05 -19.35 39.64
N ALA A 395 43.07 -18.64 40.20
CA ALA A 395 42.02 -17.96 39.44
C ALA A 395 42.57 -16.79 38.61
N LEU A 396 43.45 -15.96 39.19
CA LEU A 396 44.13 -14.90 38.46
C LEU A 396 45.08 -15.47 37.39
N GLN A 397 45.86 -16.51 37.73
CA GLN A 397 46.76 -17.16 36.78
C GLN A 397 46.03 -17.80 35.60
N GLY A 398 44.87 -18.44 35.84
CA GLY A 398 44.02 -18.99 34.79
C GLY A 398 43.43 -17.91 33.88
N PHE A 399 42.97 -16.80 34.47
CA PHE A 399 42.48 -15.64 33.73
C PHE A 399 43.57 -15.02 32.83
N LEU A 400 44.75 -14.74 33.40
CA LEU A 400 45.88 -14.16 32.67
C LEU A 400 46.35 -15.08 31.53
N ARG A 401 46.42 -16.39 31.77
CA ARG A 401 46.75 -17.38 30.73
C ARG A 401 45.71 -17.41 29.61
N GLY A 402 44.42 -17.38 29.94
CA GLY A 402 43.33 -17.32 28.96
C GLY A 402 43.31 -16.01 28.16
N GLN A 403 43.89 -14.94 28.71
CA GLN A 403 44.06 -13.66 28.00
C GLN A 403 45.43 -13.51 27.32
N GLY A 404 46.35 -14.46 27.48
CA GLY A 404 47.72 -14.35 26.97
C GLY A 404 48.51 -13.18 27.58
N ALA A 405 48.19 -12.78 28.81
CA ALA A 405 48.78 -11.63 29.51
C ALA A 405 49.63 -12.07 30.71
N THR A 406 50.59 -11.24 31.11
CA THR A 406 51.42 -11.47 32.31
C THR A 406 50.86 -10.72 33.53
N VAL A 407 51.37 -11.02 34.73
CA VAL A 407 50.92 -10.37 35.98
C VAL A 407 51.24 -8.86 35.95
N GLU A 408 52.31 -8.47 35.27
CA GLU A 408 52.74 -7.08 35.10
C GLU A 408 51.82 -6.28 34.16
N GLN A 409 51.04 -6.98 33.31
CA GLN A 409 50.06 -6.38 32.40
C GLN A 409 48.66 -6.32 33.02
N ALA A 410 48.51 -6.81 34.25
CA ALA A 410 47.28 -6.73 35.02
C ALA A 410 47.13 -5.32 35.62
N ALA A 411 45.99 -4.68 35.36
CA ALA A 411 45.63 -3.42 35.97
C ALA A 411 44.42 -3.61 36.90
N GLU A 412 44.08 -2.59 37.66
CA GLU A 412 42.86 -2.58 38.44
C GLU A 412 41.76 -1.78 37.74
N GLY A 413 40.54 -2.31 37.72
CA GLY A 413 39.37 -1.63 37.17
C GLY A 413 38.20 -1.69 38.15
N ASP A 414 37.49 -0.58 38.30
CA ASP A 414 36.25 -0.53 39.07
C ASP A 414 35.05 -0.80 38.15
N PHE A 415 34.18 -1.72 38.57
CA PHE A 415 32.90 -1.95 37.91
C PHE A 415 31.80 -1.94 38.97
N ASN A 416 31.01 -0.86 38.99
CA ASN A 416 29.90 -0.65 39.92
C ASN A 416 30.32 -0.73 41.40
N GLY A 417 31.46 -0.13 41.76
CA GLY A 417 31.98 -0.08 43.13
C GLY A 417 32.72 -1.33 43.59
N VAL A 418 32.99 -2.27 42.67
CA VAL A 418 33.77 -3.49 42.95
C VAL A 418 35.06 -3.47 42.14
N ARG A 419 36.20 -3.52 42.83
CA ARG A 419 37.52 -3.59 42.19
C ARG A 419 37.78 -4.99 41.64
N HIS A 420 38.13 -5.05 40.37
CA HIS A 420 38.54 -6.24 39.65
C HIS A 420 39.97 -6.08 39.12
N VAL A 421 40.66 -7.21 38.95
CA VAL A 421 41.83 -7.22 38.08
C VAL A 421 41.34 -7.23 36.63
N VAL A 422 41.92 -6.38 35.80
CA VAL A 422 41.59 -6.24 34.38
C VAL A 422 42.83 -6.40 33.52
N VAL A 423 42.64 -6.79 32.26
CA VAL A 423 43.67 -6.73 31.23
C VAL A 423 43.20 -5.77 30.16
N ASN A 424 43.99 -4.73 29.92
CA ASN A 424 43.76 -3.77 28.85
C ASN A 424 44.45 -4.28 27.58
N LYS A 425 43.66 -4.63 26.57
CA LYS A 425 44.17 -5.09 25.28
C LYS A 425 44.06 -3.97 24.26
N PRO A 426 45.19 -3.37 23.83
CA PRO A 426 45.16 -2.46 22.69
C PRO A 426 44.75 -3.27 21.45
N GLU A 427 43.69 -2.83 20.79
CA GLU A 427 43.21 -3.35 19.51
C GLU A 427 43.40 -2.22 18.49
N ALA A 428 44.28 -2.47 17.51
CA ALA A 428 44.47 -1.54 16.39
C ALA A 428 43.16 -1.41 15.61
N GLY A 429 42.82 -0.19 15.19
CA GLY A 429 41.64 0.04 14.37
C GLY A 429 41.73 -0.70 13.04
N GLY A 430 40.60 -1.18 12.53
CA GLY A 430 40.54 -1.80 11.21
C GLY A 430 40.65 -0.78 10.08
N ALA A 431 41.30 -1.16 8.97
CA ALA A 431 41.35 -0.35 7.75
C ALA A 431 39.94 -0.13 7.17
N ALA A 432 39.70 1.04 6.58
CA ALA A 432 38.39 1.48 6.12
C ALA A 432 37.69 0.44 5.25
N ALA A 433 38.34 -0.04 4.18
CA ALA A 433 37.75 -1.01 3.27
C ALA A 433 37.33 -2.32 3.97
N ALA A 434 38.09 -2.79 4.96
CA ALA A 434 37.77 -4.01 5.71
C ALA A 434 36.58 -3.82 6.67
N VAL A 435 36.43 -2.62 7.23
CA VAL A 435 35.35 -2.27 8.15
C VAL A 435 34.05 -1.94 7.39
N LEU A 436 34.17 -1.23 6.27
CA LEU A 436 33.04 -0.85 5.41
C LEU A 436 32.41 -2.06 4.72
N ALA A 437 33.21 -3.03 4.26
CA ALA A 437 32.70 -4.20 3.53
C ALA A 437 31.54 -4.94 4.23
N PRO A 438 31.65 -5.37 5.50
CA PRO A 438 30.54 -6.02 6.20
C PRO A 438 29.38 -5.07 6.50
N VAL A 439 29.63 -3.76 6.70
CA VAL A 439 28.57 -2.77 6.89
C VAL A 439 27.70 -2.66 5.65
N LEU A 440 28.31 -2.45 4.48
CA LEU A 440 27.60 -2.30 3.22
C LEU A 440 26.92 -3.61 2.77
N ALA A 441 27.56 -4.77 3.00
CA ALA A 441 26.95 -6.07 2.73
C ALA A 441 25.66 -6.28 3.55
N LYS A 442 25.66 -5.82 4.81
CA LYS A 442 24.47 -5.88 5.68
C LYS A 442 23.32 -5.00 5.15
N VAL A 443 23.63 -3.85 4.57
CA VAL A 443 22.62 -2.98 3.93
C VAL A 443 21.93 -3.71 2.79
N VAL A 444 22.68 -4.35 1.88
CA VAL A 444 22.08 -5.10 0.75
C VAL A 444 21.23 -6.27 1.22
N THR A 445 21.78 -7.10 2.12
CA THR A 445 21.09 -8.30 2.63
C THR A 445 19.88 -7.96 3.52
N GLY A 446 19.86 -6.75 4.08
CA GLY A 446 18.77 -6.23 4.90
C GLY A 446 17.64 -5.53 4.14
N LEU A 447 17.77 -5.31 2.82
CA LEU A 447 16.74 -4.67 2.00
C LEU A 447 15.40 -5.41 2.08
N ARG A 448 14.31 -4.69 2.37
CA ARG A 448 12.94 -5.23 2.41
C ARG A 448 11.98 -4.24 1.77
N GLY A 449 11.06 -4.74 0.96
CA GLY A 449 9.93 -3.98 0.42
C GLY A 449 8.59 -4.39 1.05
N ALA A 450 7.50 -3.73 0.66
CA ALA A 450 6.15 -4.06 1.11
C ALA A 450 5.75 -5.49 0.70
N LYS A 451 6.18 -5.90 -0.48
CA LYS A 451 6.22 -7.30 -0.94
C LYS A 451 7.62 -7.62 -1.43
N ASN A 452 8.11 -8.79 -1.08
CA ASN A 452 9.42 -9.27 -1.54
C ASN A 452 9.23 -10.39 -2.55
N MET A 453 10.07 -10.39 -3.59
CA MET A 453 10.23 -11.46 -4.56
C MET A 453 11.64 -12.06 -4.47
N ARG A 454 11.72 -13.33 -4.85
CA ARG A 454 12.96 -14.04 -5.15
C ARG A 454 13.22 -14.02 -6.65
N TRP A 455 14.47 -14.15 -7.04
CA TRP A 455 14.93 -14.37 -8.41
C TRP A 455 16.03 -15.44 -8.39
N SER A 456 16.92 -15.50 -9.40
CA SER A 456 17.97 -16.51 -9.45
C SER A 456 19.00 -16.43 -8.31
N ASP A 457 19.04 -15.34 -7.53
CA ASP A 457 19.92 -15.21 -6.38
C ASP A 457 19.42 -16.05 -5.18
N PRO A 458 20.25 -16.95 -4.60
CA PRO A 458 19.82 -17.85 -3.54
C PRO A 458 19.75 -17.20 -2.15
N GLN A 459 20.28 -15.98 -1.96
CA GLN A 459 20.34 -15.30 -0.65
C GLN A 459 19.54 -14.01 -0.60
N LEU A 460 19.32 -13.37 -1.74
CA LEU A 460 18.65 -12.07 -1.80
C LEU A 460 17.16 -12.21 -2.12
N SER A 461 16.37 -11.38 -1.45
CA SER A 461 14.96 -11.17 -1.75
C SER A 461 14.64 -9.72 -1.49
N TYR A 462 13.94 -9.06 -2.42
CA TYR A 462 13.61 -7.65 -2.32
C TYR A 462 12.41 -7.33 -3.22
N SER A 463 11.97 -6.07 -3.27
CA SER A 463 10.86 -5.64 -4.13
C SER A 463 11.14 -5.91 -5.61
N ARG A 464 12.40 -5.75 -6.06
CA ARG A 464 12.88 -6.06 -7.42
C ARG A 464 14.29 -6.67 -7.39
N PRO A 465 14.72 -7.41 -8.42
CA PRO A 465 16.05 -7.99 -8.47
C PRO A 465 17.14 -6.95 -8.35
N VAL A 466 18.12 -7.21 -7.48
CA VAL A 466 19.38 -6.46 -7.44
C VAL A 466 20.29 -7.02 -8.53
N ARG A 467 20.83 -6.16 -9.39
CA ARG A 467 21.57 -6.54 -10.61
C ARG A 467 23.03 -6.13 -10.62
N TRP A 468 23.42 -5.09 -9.87
CA TRP A 468 24.83 -4.73 -9.70
C TRP A 468 25.07 -4.02 -8.36
N LEU A 469 26.33 -4.02 -7.93
CA LEU A 469 26.82 -3.27 -6.78
C LEU A 469 28.06 -2.49 -7.20
N LEU A 470 28.14 -1.22 -6.78
CA LEU A 470 29.36 -0.42 -6.87
C LEU A 470 29.67 0.12 -5.49
N ALA A 471 30.92 -0.01 -5.05
CA ALA A 471 31.36 0.49 -3.75
C ALA A 471 32.79 1.01 -3.87
N LEU A 472 32.97 2.32 -3.77
CA LEU A 472 34.27 2.99 -3.94
C LEU A 472 34.57 3.87 -2.73
N TRP A 473 35.78 3.76 -2.20
CA TRP A 473 36.34 4.67 -1.19
C TRP A 473 37.54 5.39 -1.81
N GLY A 474 37.32 6.62 -2.27
CA GLY A 474 38.17 7.27 -3.26
C GLY A 474 38.24 6.43 -4.54
N ASP A 475 39.45 6.04 -4.94
CA ASP A 475 39.71 5.19 -6.10
C ASP A 475 39.77 3.68 -5.80
N ASP A 476 39.63 3.28 -4.52
CA ASP A 476 39.70 1.89 -4.09
C ASP A 476 38.32 1.23 -4.04
N VAL A 477 38.21 -0.01 -4.55
CA VAL A 477 36.98 -0.80 -4.44
C VAL A 477 36.84 -1.33 -3.01
N VAL A 478 35.71 -1.06 -2.37
CA VAL A 478 35.35 -1.69 -1.10
C VAL A 478 34.89 -3.12 -1.40
N PRO A 479 35.47 -4.16 -0.78
CA PRO A 479 35.24 -5.55 -1.16
C PRO A 479 33.92 -6.10 -0.60
N VAL A 480 32.80 -5.49 -1.00
CA VAL A 480 31.44 -5.91 -0.64
C VAL A 480 31.05 -7.12 -1.48
N ALA A 481 30.47 -8.13 -0.85
CA ALA A 481 29.78 -9.22 -1.54
C ALA A 481 28.45 -9.50 -0.85
N ALA A 482 27.39 -9.70 -1.65
CA ALA A 482 26.05 -10.03 -1.18
C ALA A 482 25.36 -10.95 -2.19
N GLY A 483 25.01 -12.17 -1.76
CA GLY A 483 24.46 -13.18 -2.65
C GLY A 483 25.43 -13.52 -3.79
N THR A 484 24.95 -13.36 -5.01
CA THR A 484 25.68 -13.60 -6.27
C THR A 484 26.43 -12.36 -6.78
N LEU A 485 26.38 -11.25 -6.04
CA LEU A 485 26.94 -9.96 -6.46
C LEU A 485 28.18 -9.60 -5.63
N ALA A 486 29.24 -9.16 -6.32
CA ALA A 486 30.37 -8.46 -5.73
C ALA A 486 30.38 -7.02 -6.21
N ALA A 487 30.74 -6.09 -5.31
CA ALA A 487 30.91 -4.70 -5.69
C ALA A 487 32.15 -4.52 -6.59
N GLY A 488 32.00 -3.65 -7.57
CA GLY A 488 33.06 -3.25 -8.48
C GLY A 488 33.07 -1.75 -8.73
N ARG A 489 33.54 -1.37 -9.91
CA ARG A 489 33.56 0.02 -10.41
C ARG A 489 32.48 0.30 -11.44
N GLU A 490 31.69 -0.69 -11.80
CA GLU A 490 30.73 -0.55 -12.90
C GLU A 490 29.39 -0.03 -12.40
N THR A 491 28.89 1.00 -13.08
CA THR A 491 27.52 1.48 -12.95
C THR A 491 26.78 1.31 -14.27
N ARG A 492 25.45 1.43 -14.24
CA ARG A 492 24.60 1.37 -15.43
C ARG A 492 23.88 2.69 -15.64
N VAL A 493 23.78 3.16 -16.88
CA VAL A 493 22.96 4.33 -17.25
C VAL A 493 21.68 3.86 -17.97
N LEU A 494 21.00 4.72 -18.73
CA LEU A 494 19.81 4.33 -19.50
C LEU A 494 20.14 3.14 -20.42
N ARG A 495 19.22 2.16 -20.54
CA ARG A 495 19.44 0.97 -21.39
C ARG A 495 19.57 1.31 -22.87
N THR A 496 19.00 2.44 -23.29
CA THR A 496 19.04 2.96 -24.65
C THR A 496 20.32 3.75 -24.95
N ALA A 497 21.17 4.02 -23.96
CA ALA A 497 22.45 4.66 -24.18
C ALA A 497 23.35 3.78 -25.06
N ALA A 498 24.18 4.41 -25.91
CA ALA A 498 25.13 3.70 -26.77
C ALA A 498 26.10 2.81 -25.96
N THR A 499 26.47 3.27 -24.76
CA THR A 499 27.30 2.53 -23.81
C THR A 499 26.58 2.48 -22.46
N PRO A 500 25.71 1.49 -22.21
CA PRO A 500 24.84 1.47 -21.03
C PRO A 500 25.54 1.06 -19.73
N VAL A 501 26.76 0.53 -19.81
CA VAL A 501 27.60 0.15 -18.65
C VAL A 501 28.86 0.99 -18.68
N LEU A 502 29.15 1.68 -17.57
CA LEU A 502 30.27 2.60 -17.44
C LEU A 502 31.16 2.20 -16.27
N THR A 503 32.47 2.38 -16.42
CA THR A 503 33.44 2.22 -15.33
C THR A 503 33.66 3.56 -14.64
N ILE A 504 33.56 3.57 -13.31
CA ILE A 504 33.78 4.74 -12.48
C ILE A 504 35.24 4.79 -12.00
N GLU A 505 35.88 5.93 -12.23
CA GLU A 505 37.29 6.13 -11.88
C GLU A 505 37.50 6.38 -10.39
N SER A 506 36.58 7.04 -9.71
CA SER A 506 36.65 7.23 -8.26
C SER A 506 35.28 7.60 -7.69
N ALA A 507 35.14 7.50 -6.37
CA ALA A 507 33.96 7.97 -5.65
C ALA A 507 33.63 9.44 -5.99
N GLU A 508 34.65 10.29 -6.13
CA GLU A 508 34.50 11.72 -6.40
C GLU A 508 33.89 12.02 -7.78
N THR A 509 34.16 11.18 -8.78
CA THR A 509 33.65 11.35 -10.15
C THR A 509 32.29 10.72 -10.39
N PHE A 510 31.76 9.94 -9.43
CA PHE A 510 30.54 9.15 -9.61
C PHE A 510 29.31 10.00 -9.98
N MET A 511 28.99 11.00 -9.15
CA MET A 511 27.78 11.82 -9.35
C MET A 511 27.87 12.64 -10.64
N GLU A 512 29.06 13.18 -10.94
CA GLU A 512 29.31 13.91 -12.19
C GLU A 512 29.16 12.99 -13.41
N THR A 513 29.66 11.76 -13.33
CA THR A 513 29.53 10.77 -14.42
C THR A 513 28.07 10.43 -14.69
N LEU A 514 27.25 10.26 -13.65
CA LEU A 514 25.80 10.05 -13.82
C LEU A 514 25.14 11.26 -14.50
N ALA A 515 25.40 12.47 -14.01
CA ALA A 515 24.82 13.69 -14.56
C ALA A 515 25.24 13.93 -16.02
N PHE A 516 26.51 13.70 -16.36
CA PHE A 516 27.02 13.81 -17.73
C PHE A 516 26.30 12.85 -18.70
N ASN A 517 25.84 11.71 -18.20
CA ASN A 517 25.07 10.71 -18.96
C ASN A 517 23.54 10.89 -18.81
N GLY A 518 23.09 12.06 -18.33
CA GLY A 518 21.69 12.45 -18.26
C GLY A 518 20.91 11.89 -17.05
N ILE A 519 21.57 11.18 -16.13
CA ILE A 519 20.92 10.64 -14.94
C ILE A 519 20.88 11.69 -13.84
N VAL A 520 19.67 12.09 -13.43
CA VAL A 520 19.44 13.02 -12.33
C VAL A 520 19.16 12.22 -11.07
N ALA A 521 20.21 11.96 -10.28
CA ALA A 521 20.11 11.10 -9.11
C ALA A 521 19.30 11.71 -7.95
N ASP A 522 19.41 13.03 -7.73
CA ASP A 522 18.73 13.72 -6.65
C ASP A 522 17.22 13.88 -6.95
N PRO A 523 16.31 13.38 -6.09
CA PRO A 523 14.88 13.51 -6.30
C PRO A 523 14.37 14.95 -6.23
N GLU A 524 15.03 15.85 -5.50
CA GLU A 524 14.66 17.27 -5.43
C GLU A 524 14.95 17.95 -6.76
N ASP A 525 16.17 17.81 -7.28
CA ASP A 525 16.57 18.33 -8.60
C ASP A 525 15.68 17.77 -9.71
N ARG A 526 15.38 16.45 -9.65
CA ARG A 526 14.52 15.81 -10.65
C ARG A 526 13.09 16.35 -10.61
N THR A 527 12.57 16.63 -9.42
CA THR A 527 11.23 17.23 -9.25
C THR A 527 11.21 18.66 -9.80
N GLU A 528 12.24 19.45 -9.54
CA GLU A 528 12.35 20.81 -10.09
C GLU A 528 12.42 20.82 -11.62
N LEU A 529 13.20 19.90 -12.21
CA LEU A 529 13.27 19.73 -13.67
C LEU A 529 11.92 19.33 -14.28
N ILE A 530 11.20 18.41 -13.64
CA ILE A 530 9.86 18.00 -14.08
C ILE A 530 8.90 19.18 -14.03
N VAL A 531 8.84 19.90 -12.92
CA VAL A 531 7.90 21.02 -12.72
C VAL A 531 8.21 22.17 -13.67
N THR A 532 9.47 22.58 -13.75
CA THR A 532 9.89 23.71 -14.58
C THR A 532 9.69 23.36 -16.05
N GLY A 533 10.18 22.20 -16.49
CA GLY A 533 10.02 21.78 -17.89
C GLY A 533 8.55 21.59 -18.26
N ALA A 534 7.72 21.00 -17.41
CA ALA A 534 6.29 20.88 -17.68
C ALA A 534 5.58 22.24 -17.75
N GLN A 535 6.01 23.23 -16.97
CA GLN A 535 5.46 24.58 -17.01
C GLN A 535 5.95 25.37 -18.24
N ASP A 536 7.18 25.14 -18.69
CA ASP A 536 7.73 25.75 -19.91
C ASP A 536 7.01 25.24 -21.16
N GLU A 537 6.68 23.94 -21.22
CA GLU A 537 5.96 23.30 -22.34
C GLU A 537 4.56 23.91 -22.58
N VAL A 538 3.92 24.46 -21.54
CA VAL A 538 2.54 24.97 -21.62
C VAL A 538 2.46 26.50 -21.64
N TYR A 539 3.58 27.21 -21.45
CA TYR A 539 3.59 28.67 -21.43
C TYR A 539 3.49 29.26 -22.85
N PRO A 540 2.71 30.34 -23.08
CA PRO A 540 1.87 31.09 -22.13
C PRO A 540 0.42 30.60 -22.04
N ASP A 541 0.06 29.57 -22.79
CA ASP A 541 -1.33 29.19 -23.04
C ASP A 541 -1.98 28.42 -21.88
N GLY A 542 -1.18 27.85 -20.96
CA GLY A 542 -1.65 27.10 -19.81
C GLY A 542 -0.68 27.09 -18.62
N LYS A 543 -1.12 26.43 -17.55
CA LYS A 543 -0.36 26.22 -16.31
C LYS A 543 -0.57 24.82 -15.76
N ILE A 544 0.45 24.31 -15.07
CA ILE A 544 0.35 23.08 -14.28
C ILE A 544 -0.07 23.44 -12.85
N ASP A 545 -1.10 22.79 -12.32
CA ASP A 545 -1.47 22.92 -10.91
C ASP A 545 -0.51 22.11 -10.03
N VAL A 546 0.72 22.61 -9.85
CA VAL A 546 1.79 21.92 -9.10
C VAL A 546 1.32 21.46 -7.72
N ARG A 547 0.55 22.30 -7.02
CA ARG A 547 0.04 21.97 -5.69
C ARG A 547 -1.03 20.88 -5.76
N GLY A 548 -1.97 20.97 -6.70
CA GLY A 548 -3.02 19.95 -6.91
C GLY A 548 -2.46 18.61 -7.41
N GLU A 549 -1.34 18.64 -8.15
CA GLU A 549 -0.70 17.47 -8.74
C GLU A 549 0.51 16.94 -7.95
N GLN A 550 0.81 17.47 -6.75
CA GLN A 550 2.04 17.12 -6.02
C GLN A 550 2.24 15.61 -5.86
N ALA A 551 1.18 14.87 -5.51
CA ALA A 551 1.26 13.41 -5.34
C ALA A 551 1.58 12.68 -6.66
N LEU A 552 1.11 13.20 -7.79
CA LEU A 552 1.42 12.67 -9.11
C LEU A 552 2.84 13.06 -9.55
N ILE A 553 3.26 14.31 -9.33
CA ILE A 553 4.63 14.77 -9.59
C ILE A 553 5.63 13.92 -8.80
N ASP A 554 5.38 13.73 -7.51
CA ASP A 554 6.17 12.85 -6.65
C ASP A 554 6.22 11.42 -7.20
N GLN A 555 5.12 10.93 -7.79
CA GLN A 555 5.12 9.62 -8.42
C GLN A 555 5.98 9.59 -9.68
N ILE A 556 5.85 10.57 -10.57
CA ILE A 556 6.62 10.70 -11.82
C ILE A 556 8.11 10.82 -11.52
N THR A 557 8.50 11.60 -10.50
CA THR A 557 9.89 11.73 -10.05
C THR A 557 10.53 10.37 -9.82
N TYR A 558 9.84 9.42 -9.19
CA TYR A 558 10.37 8.06 -8.96
C TYR A 558 10.00 7.05 -10.05
N LEU A 559 9.48 7.48 -11.20
CA LEU A 559 9.29 6.66 -12.41
C LEU A 559 10.39 6.87 -13.45
N VAL A 560 11.13 7.98 -13.38
CA VAL A 560 12.16 8.34 -14.37
C VAL A 560 13.51 8.63 -13.71
N GLU A 561 14.59 8.44 -14.45
CA GLU A 561 15.96 8.84 -14.08
C GLU A 561 16.41 10.10 -14.82
N ALA A 562 15.88 10.35 -16.03
CA ALA A 562 16.26 11.43 -16.93
C ALA A 562 14.98 12.14 -17.47
N PRO A 563 14.33 13.00 -16.68
CA PRO A 563 13.01 13.53 -17.04
C PRO A 563 13.05 14.38 -18.31
N THR A 564 12.17 14.07 -19.26
CA THR A 564 11.94 14.89 -20.46
C THR A 564 10.44 15.19 -20.58
N PRO A 565 9.96 16.34 -20.08
CA PRO A 565 8.58 16.77 -20.25
C PRO A 565 8.24 16.99 -21.72
N LEU A 566 7.04 16.59 -22.15
CA LEU A 566 6.55 16.69 -23.51
C LEU A 566 5.08 17.15 -23.49
N LEU A 567 4.76 18.20 -24.26
CA LEU A 567 3.38 18.60 -24.50
C LEU A 567 2.64 17.63 -25.43
N GLY A 568 1.48 17.16 -25.00
CA GLY A 568 0.51 16.44 -25.83
C GLY A 568 -0.84 17.14 -25.85
N THR A 569 -1.64 16.83 -26.86
CA THR A 569 -2.97 17.42 -27.08
C THR A 569 -4.03 16.35 -27.30
N PHE A 570 -5.30 16.71 -27.11
CA PHE A 570 -6.42 15.85 -27.47
C PHE A 570 -7.54 16.70 -28.08
N ASP A 571 -8.51 16.03 -28.71
CA ASP A 571 -9.62 16.73 -29.35
C ASP A 571 -10.46 17.49 -28.32
N GLU A 572 -10.69 18.79 -28.57
CA GLU A 572 -11.43 19.68 -27.67
C GLU A 572 -12.87 19.18 -27.38
N SER A 573 -13.46 18.39 -28.26
CA SER A 573 -14.79 17.80 -28.05
C SER A 573 -14.88 16.91 -26.79
N TYR A 574 -13.75 16.35 -26.33
CA TYR A 574 -13.71 15.58 -25.08
C TYR A 574 -13.92 16.46 -23.83
N LEU A 575 -13.73 17.78 -23.91
CA LEU A 575 -14.06 18.70 -22.80
C LEU A 575 -15.56 18.77 -22.49
N SER A 576 -16.40 18.14 -23.32
CA SER A 576 -17.81 17.88 -22.99
C SER A 576 -18.02 16.82 -21.91
N LEU A 577 -16.99 16.00 -21.63
CA LEU A 577 -16.97 15.08 -20.50
C LEU A 577 -16.66 15.84 -19.19
N PRO A 578 -17.13 15.36 -18.03
CA PRO A 578 -16.77 15.97 -16.76
C PRO A 578 -15.25 15.97 -16.54
N ASP A 579 -14.68 17.09 -16.07
CA ASP A 579 -13.23 17.26 -15.78
C ASP A 579 -12.66 16.07 -14.99
N ALA A 580 -13.39 15.58 -13.98
CA ALA A 580 -12.97 14.45 -13.15
C ALA A 580 -12.78 13.15 -13.94
N VAL A 581 -13.54 12.91 -15.01
CA VAL A 581 -13.35 11.75 -15.90
C VAL A 581 -12.00 11.90 -16.61
N LEU A 582 -11.79 13.04 -17.27
CA LEU A 582 -10.61 13.33 -18.06
C LEU A 582 -9.31 13.28 -17.22
N THR A 583 -9.32 13.95 -16.07
CA THR A 583 -8.17 14.01 -15.17
C THR A 583 -7.93 12.69 -14.45
N THR A 584 -8.97 11.88 -14.19
CA THR A 584 -8.77 10.53 -13.64
C THR A 584 -8.04 9.63 -14.64
N VAL A 585 -8.40 9.68 -15.93
CA VAL A 585 -7.68 8.97 -16.99
C VAL A 585 -6.22 9.42 -17.06
N MET A 586 -5.97 10.73 -17.16
CA MET A 586 -4.62 11.29 -17.21
C MET A 586 -3.78 10.87 -16.00
N ARG A 587 -4.26 11.12 -14.78
CA ARG A 587 -3.49 10.90 -13.54
C ARG A 587 -3.29 9.42 -13.23
N LYS A 588 -4.38 8.63 -13.23
CA LYS A 588 -4.35 7.25 -12.72
C LYS A 588 -3.87 6.24 -13.73
N HIS A 589 -4.20 6.41 -15.01
CA HIS A 589 -3.91 5.40 -16.01
C HIS A 589 -2.69 5.72 -16.86
N GLN A 590 -2.23 6.98 -16.87
CA GLN A 590 -1.18 7.43 -17.78
C GLN A 590 -0.08 8.28 -17.13
N ARG A 591 -0.28 8.73 -15.89
CA ARG A 591 0.64 9.63 -15.17
C ARG A 591 0.89 10.95 -15.91
N TYR A 592 -0.12 11.46 -16.61
CA TYR A 592 -0.05 12.76 -17.29
C TYR A 592 -0.49 13.89 -16.37
N LEU A 593 0.18 15.03 -16.47
CA LEU A 593 -0.17 16.27 -15.78
C LEU A 593 -1.24 17.00 -16.60
N PRO A 594 -2.44 17.24 -16.04
CA PRO A 594 -3.46 18.04 -16.70
C PRO A 594 -3.04 19.50 -16.82
N VAL A 595 -3.29 20.13 -17.98
CA VAL A 595 -3.01 21.56 -18.18
C VAL A 595 -4.28 22.37 -17.96
N ARG A 596 -4.16 23.46 -17.20
CA ARG A 596 -5.28 24.35 -16.89
C ARG A 596 -5.02 25.77 -17.40
N ASP A 597 -6.07 26.55 -17.63
CA ASP A 597 -5.96 27.97 -17.96
C ASP A 597 -5.74 28.84 -16.70
N ALA A 598 -5.74 30.17 -16.87
CA ALA A 598 -5.57 31.12 -15.77
C ALA A 598 -6.69 31.01 -14.72
N GLU A 599 -7.92 30.72 -15.15
CA GLU A 599 -9.13 30.57 -14.36
C GLU A 599 -9.26 29.19 -13.69
N GLY A 600 -8.44 28.22 -14.10
CA GLY A 600 -8.42 26.85 -13.58
C GLY A 600 -9.27 25.85 -14.37
N ALA A 601 -9.82 26.23 -15.52
CA ALA A 601 -10.51 25.29 -16.41
C ALA A 601 -9.50 24.38 -17.12
N LEU A 602 -9.90 23.14 -17.41
CA LEU A 602 -9.07 22.16 -18.10
C LEU A 602 -8.93 22.54 -19.58
N LEU A 603 -7.71 22.56 -20.09
CA LEU A 603 -7.40 22.77 -21.50
C LEU A 603 -7.28 21.42 -22.23
N PRO A 604 -7.41 21.37 -23.57
CA PRO A 604 -7.28 20.15 -24.37
C PRO A 604 -5.80 19.71 -24.54
N MET A 605 -5.04 19.79 -23.45
CA MET A 605 -3.61 19.61 -23.37
C MET A 605 -3.23 18.81 -22.12
N PHE A 606 -2.13 18.07 -22.21
CA PHE A 606 -1.53 17.36 -21.09
C PHE A 606 -0.01 17.36 -21.24
N VAL A 607 0.71 17.17 -20.13
CA VAL A 607 2.16 16.95 -20.16
C VAL A 607 2.46 15.53 -19.72
N THR A 608 3.21 14.79 -20.54
CA THR A 608 3.84 13.51 -20.16
C THR A 608 5.34 13.73 -19.93
N VAL A 609 5.99 12.86 -19.16
CA VAL A 609 7.43 12.98 -18.85
C VAL A 609 8.15 11.70 -19.23
N ALA A 610 8.81 11.70 -20.40
CA ALA A 610 9.61 10.57 -20.87
C ALA A 610 10.90 10.36 -20.05
N ASN A 611 11.47 9.15 -20.12
CA ASN A 611 12.69 8.80 -19.41
C ASN A 611 13.92 8.76 -20.34
N GLY A 612 14.51 9.93 -20.55
CA GLY A 612 15.71 10.11 -21.37
C GLY A 612 15.44 10.72 -22.74
N PRO A 613 16.47 10.81 -23.59
CA PRO A 613 16.31 11.29 -24.95
C PRO A 613 15.43 10.33 -25.76
N VAL A 614 14.48 10.90 -26.49
CA VAL A 614 13.49 10.19 -27.31
C VAL A 614 13.20 10.98 -28.59
N ASP A 615 12.56 10.36 -29.58
CA ASP A 615 11.91 11.10 -30.67
C ASP A 615 10.62 11.74 -30.12
N VAL A 616 10.69 13.04 -29.86
CA VAL A 616 9.62 13.84 -29.26
C VAL A 616 8.29 13.67 -30.01
N GLU A 617 8.32 13.67 -31.33
CA GLU A 617 7.10 13.64 -32.13
C GLU A 617 6.46 12.25 -32.12
N LEU A 618 7.28 11.20 -32.21
CA LEU A 618 6.82 9.81 -32.12
C LEU A 618 6.20 9.51 -30.75
N VAL A 619 6.90 9.89 -29.67
CA VAL A 619 6.41 9.70 -28.30
C VAL A 619 5.14 10.52 -28.06
N ARG A 620 5.08 11.77 -28.54
CA ARG A 620 3.88 12.61 -28.44
C ARG A 620 2.68 11.93 -29.11
N GLN A 621 2.82 11.51 -30.38
CA GLN A 621 1.75 10.84 -31.12
C GLN A 621 1.26 9.56 -30.43
N GLY A 622 2.19 8.75 -29.89
CA GLY A 622 1.85 7.54 -29.13
C GLY A 622 1.00 7.84 -27.90
N ASN A 623 1.43 8.80 -27.08
CA ASN A 623 0.71 9.20 -25.86
C ASN A 623 -0.66 9.83 -26.19
N GLU A 624 -0.76 10.66 -27.25
CA GLU A 624 -2.02 11.23 -27.73
C GLU A 624 -2.99 10.13 -28.21
N ALA A 625 -2.50 9.14 -28.94
CA ALA A 625 -3.31 8.01 -29.42
C ALA A 625 -3.88 7.18 -28.27
N VAL A 626 -3.07 6.93 -27.22
CA VAL A 626 -3.49 6.23 -26.01
C VAL A 626 -4.57 7.02 -25.27
N LEU A 627 -4.36 8.32 -25.08
CA LEU A 627 -5.32 9.17 -24.38
C LEU A 627 -6.65 9.26 -25.14
N ARG A 628 -6.59 9.44 -26.47
CA ARG A 628 -7.76 9.43 -27.34
C ARG A 628 -8.56 8.12 -27.21
N ALA A 629 -7.89 6.97 -27.23
CA ALA A 629 -8.55 5.68 -27.05
C ALA A 629 -9.29 5.58 -25.70
N ARG A 630 -8.66 6.03 -24.61
CA ARG A 630 -9.27 6.03 -23.28
C ARG A 630 -10.43 7.03 -23.16
N TYR A 631 -10.32 8.19 -23.80
CA TYR A 631 -11.40 9.18 -23.83
C TYR A 631 -12.57 8.74 -24.69
N GLU A 632 -12.34 8.03 -25.79
CA GLU A 632 -13.44 7.47 -26.57
C GLU A 632 -14.19 6.39 -25.78
N ASP A 633 -13.48 5.53 -25.06
CA ASP A 633 -14.08 4.56 -24.14
C ASP A 633 -14.94 5.26 -23.07
N ALA A 634 -14.38 6.28 -22.41
CA ALA A 634 -15.11 7.04 -21.38
C ALA A 634 -16.32 7.78 -21.96
N ALA A 635 -16.17 8.38 -23.15
CA ALA A 635 -17.24 9.09 -23.84
C ALA A 635 -18.37 8.15 -24.28
N PHE A 636 -18.03 6.95 -24.75
CA PHE A 636 -19.00 5.92 -25.10
C PHE A 636 -19.88 5.56 -23.90
N PHE A 637 -19.27 5.25 -22.75
CA PHE A 637 -20.03 4.92 -21.53
C PHE A 637 -20.83 6.11 -21.02
N TYR A 638 -20.24 7.31 -21.00
CA TYR A 638 -20.91 8.52 -20.54
C TYR A 638 -22.15 8.86 -21.39
N ARG A 639 -22.05 8.76 -22.72
CA ARG A 639 -23.20 8.98 -23.63
C ARG A 639 -24.30 7.96 -23.36
N ALA A 640 -23.95 6.68 -23.27
CA ALA A 640 -24.91 5.61 -23.00
C ALA A 640 -25.59 5.77 -21.63
N ASP A 641 -24.84 6.16 -20.60
CA ASP A 641 -25.37 6.35 -19.26
C ASP A 641 -26.32 7.56 -19.15
N ARG A 642 -26.06 8.64 -19.90
CA ARG A 642 -26.93 9.83 -19.89
C ARG A 642 -28.33 9.59 -20.45
N GLU A 643 -28.52 8.54 -21.22
CA GLU A 643 -29.84 8.12 -21.72
C GLU A 643 -30.64 7.32 -20.68
N VAL A 644 -30.04 6.99 -19.53
CA VAL A 644 -30.63 6.17 -18.47
C VAL A 644 -31.03 7.06 -17.28
N LEU A 645 -32.27 6.91 -16.80
CA LEU A 645 -32.72 7.68 -15.62
C LEU A 645 -32.02 7.19 -14.34
N PRO A 646 -31.76 8.07 -13.35
CA PRO A 646 -31.18 7.67 -12.07
C PRO A 646 -31.93 6.53 -11.37
N ALA A 647 -33.26 6.48 -11.51
CA ALA A 647 -34.09 5.40 -10.95
C ALA A 647 -33.81 4.05 -11.64
N ASP A 648 -33.57 4.05 -12.95
CA ASP A 648 -33.25 2.83 -13.70
C ASP A 648 -31.83 2.35 -13.39
N MET A 649 -30.88 3.27 -13.24
CA MET A 649 -29.53 2.93 -12.73
C MET A 649 -29.61 2.34 -11.32
N ARG A 650 -30.45 2.93 -10.44
CA ARG A 650 -30.69 2.40 -9.09
C ARG A 650 -31.26 0.98 -9.13
N ALA A 651 -32.16 0.67 -10.06
CA ALA A 651 -32.70 -0.68 -10.24
C ALA A 651 -31.65 -1.70 -10.71
N ARG A 652 -30.61 -1.26 -11.43
CA ARG A 652 -29.50 -2.15 -11.82
C ARG A 652 -28.67 -2.62 -10.63
N LEU A 653 -28.72 -1.92 -9.49
CA LEU A 653 -27.99 -2.32 -8.29
C LEU A 653 -28.45 -3.67 -7.72
N ASP A 654 -29.65 -4.15 -8.07
CA ASP A 654 -30.13 -5.49 -7.69
C ASP A 654 -29.25 -6.60 -8.25
N ARG A 655 -28.58 -6.34 -9.38
CA ARG A 655 -27.67 -7.29 -10.04
C ARG A 655 -26.27 -7.28 -9.43
N LEU A 656 -25.93 -6.23 -8.67
CA LEU A 656 -24.62 -6.06 -8.07
C LEU A 656 -24.64 -6.61 -6.65
N THR A 657 -23.94 -7.72 -6.41
CA THR A 657 -23.85 -8.27 -5.06
C THR A 657 -22.92 -7.41 -4.19
N PHE A 658 -23.39 -7.02 -3.00
CA PHE A 658 -22.53 -6.32 -2.04
C PHE A 658 -21.56 -7.28 -1.34
N THR A 659 -22.09 -8.23 -0.56
CA THR A 659 -21.31 -9.28 0.14
C THR A 659 -22.24 -10.46 0.45
N ASP A 660 -21.69 -11.67 0.58
CA ASP A 660 -22.46 -12.86 1.01
C ASP A 660 -23.30 -12.54 2.26
N LYS A 661 -24.56 -13.01 2.27
CA LYS A 661 -25.59 -12.77 3.30
C LYS A 661 -26.07 -11.33 3.51
N LEU A 662 -25.36 -10.31 3.03
CA LEU A 662 -25.74 -8.89 3.19
C LEU A 662 -26.55 -8.32 2.01
N GLY A 663 -26.77 -9.13 0.98
CA GLY A 663 -27.65 -8.80 -0.15
C GLY A 663 -26.95 -8.05 -1.29
N SER A 664 -27.75 -7.37 -2.10
CA SER A 664 -27.31 -6.58 -3.25
C SER A 664 -26.83 -5.18 -2.85
N MET A 665 -26.25 -4.44 -3.80
CA MET A 665 -25.96 -3.02 -3.64
C MET A 665 -27.26 -2.20 -3.53
N ALA A 666 -28.38 -2.69 -4.07
CA ALA A 666 -29.69 -2.06 -3.86
C ALA A 666 -30.16 -2.21 -2.40
N ASP A 667 -29.96 -3.40 -1.80
CA ASP A 667 -30.26 -3.64 -0.39
C ASP A 667 -29.43 -2.72 0.49
N ARG A 668 -28.12 -2.65 0.24
CA ARG A 668 -27.21 -1.74 0.93
C ARG A 668 -27.65 -0.28 0.80
N ALA A 669 -27.88 0.20 -0.41
CA ALA A 669 -28.29 1.57 -0.63
C ALA A 669 -29.65 1.90 0.06
N SER A 670 -30.54 0.93 0.18
CA SER A 670 -31.81 1.08 0.91
C SER A 670 -31.61 1.13 2.43
N ARG A 671 -30.70 0.32 2.98
CA ARG A 671 -30.32 0.40 4.40
C ARG A 671 -29.66 1.75 4.72
N ILE A 672 -28.75 2.23 3.89
CA ILE A 672 -28.10 3.54 4.05
C ILE A 672 -29.13 4.65 4.11
N ALA A 673 -30.10 4.63 3.19
CA ALA A 673 -31.20 5.60 3.18
C ALA A 673 -32.00 5.55 4.50
N ALA A 674 -32.40 4.36 4.93
CA ALA A 674 -33.16 4.18 6.18
C ALA A 674 -32.38 4.59 7.42
N ILE A 675 -31.08 4.26 7.49
CA ILE A 675 -30.20 4.67 8.59
C ILE A 675 -30.09 6.19 8.62
N ALA A 676 -29.77 6.84 7.50
CA ALA A 676 -29.59 8.30 7.46
C ALA A 676 -30.86 9.05 7.93
N LEU A 677 -32.04 8.57 7.52
CA LEU A 677 -33.33 9.13 7.95
C LEU A 677 -33.60 8.88 9.45
N ALA A 678 -33.25 7.70 9.97
CA ALA A 678 -33.36 7.40 11.40
C ALA A 678 -32.43 8.30 12.23
N LEU A 679 -31.18 8.49 11.80
CA LEU A 679 -30.22 9.38 12.46
C LEU A 679 -30.71 10.84 12.47
N ALA A 680 -31.30 11.31 11.36
CA ALA A 680 -31.89 12.63 11.28
C ALA A 680 -33.06 12.79 12.25
N ALA A 681 -33.95 11.80 12.31
CA ALA A 681 -35.10 11.80 13.22
C ALA A 681 -34.68 11.82 14.70
N ASP A 682 -33.66 11.03 15.08
CA ASP A 682 -33.10 11.00 16.43
C ASP A 682 -32.53 12.36 16.86
N LEU A 683 -32.01 13.13 15.90
CA LEU A 683 -31.51 14.49 16.11
C LEU A 683 -32.60 15.57 15.99
N GLY A 684 -33.85 15.19 15.72
CA GLY A 684 -34.96 16.14 15.50
C GLY A 684 -34.84 16.94 14.20
N LEU A 685 -34.12 16.42 13.21
CA LEU A 685 -33.86 17.07 11.92
C LEU A 685 -34.81 16.54 10.83
N SER A 686 -35.24 17.42 9.93
CA SER A 686 -35.98 17.04 8.71
C SER A 686 -35.46 17.84 7.50
N SER A 687 -35.37 17.19 6.34
CA SER A 687 -34.82 17.82 5.13
C SER A 687 -35.29 17.10 3.87
N ALA A 688 -36.06 17.80 3.02
CA ALA A 688 -36.45 17.28 1.71
C ALA A 688 -35.24 16.93 0.82
N THR A 689 -34.11 17.62 1.02
CA THR A 689 -32.84 17.29 0.34
C THR A 689 -32.33 15.92 0.80
N LEU A 690 -32.38 15.63 2.10
CA LEU A 690 -31.97 14.33 2.63
C LEU A 690 -32.89 13.22 2.13
N ASP A 691 -34.21 13.42 2.17
CA ASP A 691 -35.19 12.43 1.70
C ASP A 691 -34.93 12.07 0.23
N ARG A 692 -34.74 13.07 -0.63
CA ARG A 692 -34.48 12.84 -2.05
C ARG A 692 -33.10 12.23 -2.31
N ALA A 693 -32.06 12.70 -1.63
CA ALA A 693 -30.71 12.16 -1.77
C ALA A 693 -30.61 10.71 -1.27
N ALA A 694 -31.30 10.36 -0.18
CA ALA A 694 -31.39 9.00 0.34
C ALA A 694 -32.02 8.04 -0.69
N ALA A 695 -33.06 8.47 -1.41
CA ALA A 695 -33.67 7.69 -2.47
C ALA A 695 -32.72 7.42 -3.66
N LEU A 696 -31.72 8.28 -3.86
CA LEU A 696 -30.75 8.19 -4.95
C LEU A 696 -29.39 7.65 -4.52
N VAL A 697 -29.10 7.46 -3.23
CA VAL A 697 -27.74 7.10 -2.77
C VAL A 697 -27.16 5.90 -3.54
N LYS A 698 -25.89 6.00 -3.97
CA LYS A 698 -25.17 4.97 -4.76
C LYS A 698 -25.77 4.57 -6.12
N PHE A 699 -26.76 5.31 -6.66
CA PHE A 699 -27.39 4.95 -7.94
C PHE A 699 -26.40 4.85 -9.11
N ASP A 700 -25.35 5.67 -9.08
CA ASP A 700 -24.32 5.76 -10.11
C ASP A 700 -23.48 4.48 -10.23
N LEU A 701 -23.44 3.63 -9.21
CA LEU A 701 -22.82 2.30 -9.31
C LEU A 701 -23.51 1.39 -10.35
N GLY A 702 -24.75 1.70 -10.73
CA GLY A 702 -25.47 1.02 -11.82
C GLY A 702 -25.17 1.57 -13.22
N SER A 703 -24.28 2.55 -13.32
CA SER A 703 -23.81 3.14 -14.58
C SER A 703 -22.63 2.36 -15.16
N GLN A 704 -22.52 2.33 -16.48
CA GLN A 704 -21.42 1.64 -17.16
C GLN A 704 -20.08 2.34 -16.89
N LEU A 705 -20.06 3.68 -16.86
CA LEU A 705 -18.84 4.45 -16.64
C LEU A 705 -18.27 4.22 -15.24
N VAL A 706 -19.11 4.17 -14.20
CA VAL A 706 -18.62 3.89 -12.83
C VAL A 706 -18.25 2.41 -12.67
N THR A 707 -18.87 1.51 -13.43
CA THR A 707 -18.44 0.10 -13.47
C THR A 707 -17.01 -0.01 -14.02
N GLU A 708 -16.68 0.71 -15.09
CA GLU A 708 -15.32 0.77 -15.65
C GLU A 708 -14.36 1.58 -14.76
N MET A 709 -14.82 2.67 -14.15
CA MET A 709 -14.02 3.62 -13.37
C MET A 709 -14.62 3.87 -11.98
N THR A 710 -14.54 2.86 -11.12
CA THR A 710 -15.15 2.88 -9.77
C THR A 710 -14.74 4.07 -8.90
N SER A 711 -13.57 4.68 -9.13
CA SER A 711 -13.16 5.87 -8.38
C SER A 711 -13.94 7.14 -8.70
N LEU A 712 -14.75 7.13 -9.76
CA LEU A 712 -15.66 8.23 -10.09
C LEU A 712 -16.99 8.15 -9.34
N ALA A 713 -17.20 7.11 -8.52
CA ALA A 713 -18.38 7.00 -7.66
C ALA A 713 -18.58 8.26 -6.80
N GLY A 714 -19.84 8.69 -6.71
CA GLY A 714 -20.25 9.95 -6.09
C GLY A 714 -20.05 11.16 -7.01
N VAL A 715 -18.94 11.26 -7.75
CA VAL A 715 -18.73 12.36 -8.73
C VAL A 715 -19.76 12.23 -9.85
N MET A 716 -19.87 11.02 -10.42
CA MET A 716 -20.87 10.73 -11.43
C MET A 716 -22.28 10.75 -10.86
N ALA A 717 -22.48 10.36 -9.59
CA ALA A 717 -23.78 10.54 -8.93
C ALA A 717 -24.27 11.99 -9.01
N ARG A 718 -23.39 12.96 -8.71
CA ARG A 718 -23.74 14.39 -8.81
C ARG A 718 -23.98 14.80 -10.25
N ASP A 719 -23.10 14.42 -11.17
CA ASP A 719 -23.22 14.81 -12.58
C ASP A 719 -24.51 14.28 -13.21
N TYR A 720 -24.79 12.99 -13.06
CA TYR A 720 -26.00 12.35 -13.57
C TYR A 720 -27.27 12.86 -12.88
N ALA A 721 -27.23 13.14 -11.56
CA ALA A 721 -28.37 13.73 -10.87
C ALA A 721 -28.69 15.13 -11.42
N LEU A 722 -27.67 15.97 -11.62
CA LEU A 722 -27.86 17.30 -12.24
C LEU A 722 -28.37 17.19 -13.67
N HIS A 723 -27.84 16.24 -14.45
CA HIS A 723 -28.30 16.00 -15.82
C HIS A 723 -29.77 15.57 -15.86
N ALA A 724 -30.21 14.74 -14.91
CA ALA A 724 -31.59 14.30 -14.75
C ALA A 724 -32.53 15.38 -14.16
N GLY A 725 -32.03 16.58 -13.86
CA GLY A 725 -32.83 17.71 -13.36
C GLY A 725 -33.04 17.73 -11.85
N GLU A 726 -32.28 16.96 -11.07
CA GLU A 726 -32.33 17.02 -9.60
C GLU A 726 -31.83 18.38 -9.07
N ALA A 727 -32.31 18.75 -7.88
CA ALA A 727 -31.83 19.96 -7.21
C ALA A 727 -30.32 19.88 -6.92
N ARG A 728 -29.60 21.01 -7.06
CA ARG A 728 -28.15 21.07 -6.80
C ARG A 728 -27.78 20.58 -5.39
N THR A 729 -28.64 20.85 -4.40
CA THR A 729 -28.44 20.40 -3.01
C THR A 729 -28.54 18.87 -2.87
N VAL A 730 -29.43 18.22 -3.64
CA VAL A 730 -29.57 16.76 -3.69
C VAL A 730 -28.36 16.14 -4.36
N ALA A 731 -27.98 16.65 -5.54
CA ALA A 731 -26.82 16.18 -6.29
C ALA A 731 -25.53 16.32 -5.48
N GLN A 732 -25.37 17.41 -4.71
CA GLN A 732 -24.25 17.58 -3.81
C GLN A 732 -24.28 16.57 -2.64
N ALA A 733 -25.43 16.32 -2.03
CA ALA A 733 -25.56 15.37 -0.93
C ALA A 733 -25.23 13.92 -1.33
N VAL A 734 -25.60 13.48 -2.55
CA VAL A 734 -25.22 12.14 -3.04
C VAL A 734 -23.73 12.02 -3.35
N TYR A 735 -23.07 13.09 -3.81
CA TYR A 735 -21.60 13.12 -3.93
C TYR A 735 -20.92 13.03 -2.56
N GLU A 736 -21.39 13.85 -1.61
CA GLU A 736 -20.83 13.92 -0.27
C GLU A 736 -21.05 12.63 0.54
N ALA A 737 -22.03 11.80 0.19
CA ALA A 737 -22.22 10.49 0.82
C ALA A 737 -20.97 9.58 0.70
N GLU A 738 -20.19 9.73 -0.37
CA GLU A 738 -18.94 8.98 -0.56
C GLU A 738 -17.75 9.61 0.19
N LEU A 739 -17.84 10.87 0.63
CA LEU A 739 -16.77 11.57 1.33
C LEU A 739 -16.73 11.23 2.83
N PRO A 740 -15.53 11.18 3.46
CA PRO A 740 -14.20 11.19 2.83
C PRO A 740 -13.83 9.81 2.27
N ARG A 741 -13.23 9.75 1.08
CA ARG A 741 -12.82 8.48 0.45
C ARG A 741 -11.55 7.91 1.08
N ASN A 742 -10.64 8.76 1.53
CA ASN A 742 -9.38 8.43 2.19
C ASN A 742 -9.11 9.38 3.37
N THR A 743 -8.13 9.04 4.22
CA THR A 743 -7.67 9.94 5.29
C THR A 743 -7.13 11.25 4.68
N GLY A 744 -7.62 12.39 5.16
CA GLY A 744 -7.22 13.72 4.66
C GLY A 744 -7.96 14.20 3.41
N ASP A 745 -8.93 13.43 2.90
CA ASP A 745 -9.84 13.86 1.83
C ASP A 745 -10.84 14.92 2.34
N ASP A 746 -11.51 15.61 1.41
CA ASP A 746 -12.58 16.54 1.74
C ASP A 746 -13.68 15.85 2.57
N LEU A 747 -14.22 16.59 3.54
CA LEU A 747 -15.35 16.14 4.35
C LEU A 747 -16.67 16.66 3.73
N PRO A 748 -17.79 15.94 3.91
CA PRO A 748 -19.12 16.44 3.56
C PRO A 748 -19.33 17.85 4.10
N ALA A 749 -19.69 18.82 3.26
CA ALA A 749 -19.94 20.19 3.72
C ALA A 749 -21.41 20.37 4.15
N SER A 750 -22.32 19.62 3.56
CA SER A 750 -23.75 19.68 3.89
C SER A 750 -24.15 18.66 4.94
N LEU A 751 -25.11 19.02 5.79
CA LEU A 751 -25.66 18.09 6.79
C LEU A 751 -26.34 16.85 6.17
N PRO A 752 -27.11 16.94 5.07
CA PRO A 752 -27.62 15.76 4.37
C PRO A 752 -26.51 14.82 3.87
N GLY A 753 -25.44 15.36 3.28
CA GLY A 753 -24.28 14.59 2.84
C GLY A 753 -23.56 13.90 4.01
N ALA A 754 -23.37 14.62 5.12
CA ALA A 754 -22.75 14.07 6.33
C ALA A 754 -23.57 12.91 6.93
N LEU A 755 -24.90 13.03 6.98
CA LEU A 755 -25.79 11.97 7.46
C LEU A 755 -25.74 10.72 6.58
N LEU A 756 -25.75 10.88 5.25
CA LEU A 756 -25.60 9.74 4.32
C LEU A 756 -24.23 9.09 4.43
N SER A 757 -23.17 9.90 4.58
CA SER A 757 -21.80 9.43 4.76
C SER A 757 -21.61 8.62 6.06
N LEU A 758 -22.20 9.08 7.17
CA LEU A 758 -22.24 8.33 8.42
C LEU A 758 -23.04 7.03 8.27
N ALA A 759 -24.21 7.10 7.65
CA ALA A 759 -25.08 5.95 7.44
C ALA A 759 -24.40 4.83 6.62
N ASP A 760 -23.68 5.19 5.56
CA ASP A 760 -22.90 4.24 4.75
C ASP A 760 -21.84 3.51 5.57
N ARG A 761 -21.11 4.24 6.40
CA ARG A 761 -20.03 3.68 7.23
C ARG A 761 -20.58 2.86 8.38
N LEU A 762 -21.71 3.26 8.98
CA LEU A 762 -22.40 2.49 10.00
C LEU A 762 -22.97 1.18 9.45
N ASP A 763 -23.59 1.20 8.26
CA ASP A 763 -24.06 -0.01 7.57
C ASP A 763 -22.91 -0.98 7.33
N LEU A 764 -21.81 -0.48 6.77
CA LEU A 764 -20.61 -1.26 6.48
C LEU A 764 -20.06 -1.93 7.73
N VAL A 765 -19.86 -1.18 8.81
CA VAL A 765 -19.30 -1.69 10.07
C VAL A 765 -20.23 -2.72 10.70
N ALA A 766 -21.53 -2.45 10.80
CA ALA A 766 -22.50 -3.35 11.41
C ALA A 766 -22.64 -4.67 10.63
N GLY A 767 -22.79 -4.59 9.30
CA GLY A 767 -22.95 -5.76 8.44
C GLY A 767 -21.71 -6.64 8.39
N LEU A 768 -20.51 -6.05 8.24
CA LEU A 768 -19.27 -6.81 8.18
C LEU A 768 -18.87 -7.40 9.53
N ALA A 769 -19.10 -6.70 10.64
CA ALA A 769 -18.84 -7.23 11.98
C ALA A 769 -19.66 -8.50 12.27
N ALA A 770 -20.89 -8.59 11.74
CA ALA A 770 -21.78 -9.75 11.93
C ALA A 770 -21.50 -10.92 10.97
N THR A 771 -20.80 -10.68 9.85
CA THR A 771 -20.59 -11.69 8.81
C THR A 771 -19.14 -12.14 8.71
N VAL A 772 -18.22 -11.21 8.41
CA VAL A 772 -16.80 -11.47 8.19
C VAL A 772 -15.98 -11.26 9.47
N GLY A 773 -16.46 -10.42 10.38
CA GLY A 773 -15.76 -9.98 11.58
C GLY A 773 -14.96 -8.69 11.37
N LEU A 774 -14.55 -8.08 12.47
CA LEU A 774 -13.73 -6.85 12.47
C LEU A 774 -12.25 -7.17 12.19
N PRO A 775 -11.52 -6.29 11.50
CA PRO A 775 -10.12 -6.55 11.14
C PRO A 775 -9.21 -6.64 12.37
N THR A 776 -8.26 -7.58 12.32
CA THR A 776 -7.22 -7.78 13.35
C THR A 776 -5.82 -7.59 12.73
N GLY A 777 -4.93 -6.91 13.45
CA GLY A 777 -3.56 -6.64 12.97
C GLY A 777 -3.51 -5.74 11.72
N SER A 778 -2.66 -6.09 10.75
CA SER A 778 -2.43 -5.31 9.52
C SER A 778 -3.39 -5.65 8.37
N SER A 779 -4.16 -6.74 8.45
CA SER A 779 -5.10 -7.17 7.42
C SER A 779 -6.43 -6.41 7.53
N ASP A 780 -6.87 -5.79 6.42
CA ASP A 780 -8.17 -5.13 6.33
C ASP A 780 -8.72 -5.17 4.89
N PRO A 781 -9.18 -6.35 4.44
CA PRO A 781 -9.55 -6.57 3.03
C PRO A 781 -10.78 -5.77 2.59
N PHE A 782 -11.61 -5.30 3.53
CA PHE A 782 -12.83 -4.53 3.26
C PHE A 782 -12.71 -3.05 3.65
N ALA A 783 -11.50 -2.58 3.97
CA ALA A 783 -11.21 -1.19 4.36
C ALA A 783 -12.07 -0.67 5.54
N VAL A 784 -12.43 -1.54 6.49
CA VAL A 784 -13.27 -1.19 7.65
C VAL A 784 -12.57 -0.15 8.53
N ARG A 785 -11.24 -0.21 8.70
CA ARG A 785 -10.50 0.82 9.45
C ARG A 785 -10.62 2.18 8.79
N ARG A 786 -10.51 2.24 7.46
CA ARG A 786 -10.65 3.48 6.69
C ARG A 786 -12.06 4.05 6.84
N ALA A 787 -13.08 3.20 6.74
CA ALA A 787 -14.46 3.60 6.94
C ALA A 787 -14.70 4.17 8.35
N VAL A 788 -14.16 3.54 9.39
CA VAL A 788 -14.26 4.02 10.78
C VAL A 788 -13.56 5.37 10.96
N LEU A 789 -12.35 5.55 10.44
CA LEU A 789 -11.65 6.84 10.53
C LEU A 789 -12.43 7.96 9.81
N GLY A 790 -12.98 7.66 8.63
CA GLY A 790 -13.86 8.60 7.92
C GLY A 790 -15.13 8.93 8.72
N LEU A 791 -15.75 7.94 9.35
CA LEU A 791 -16.94 8.12 10.18
C LEU A 791 -16.66 9.05 11.37
N LEU A 792 -15.52 8.85 12.04
CA LEU A 792 -15.10 9.69 13.16
C LEU A 792 -14.82 11.13 12.71
N ALA A 793 -14.15 11.31 11.56
CA ALA A 793 -13.87 12.63 11.01
C ALA A 793 -15.16 13.39 10.63
N VAL A 794 -16.12 12.72 9.98
CA VAL A 794 -17.41 13.32 9.59
C VAL A 794 -18.23 13.72 10.83
N HIS A 795 -18.30 12.86 11.85
CA HIS A 795 -18.99 13.16 13.10
C HIS A 795 -18.41 14.40 13.79
N ARG A 796 -17.08 14.50 13.85
CA ARG A 796 -16.36 15.64 14.45
C ARG A 796 -16.52 16.95 13.69
N ALA A 797 -16.65 16.89 12.36
CA ALA A 797 -16.67 18.08 11.52
C ALA A 797 -17.99 18.87 11.58
N HIS A 798 -19.09 18.25 12.04
CA HIS A 798 -20.42 18.86 12.05
C HIS A 798 -20.95 19.01 13.48
N PRO A 799 -21.05 20.24 14.02
CA PRO A 799 -21.60 20.48 15.35
C PRO A 799 -23.05 19.96 15.53
N ALA A 800 -23.85 19.96 14.46
CA ALA A 800 -25.22 19.44 14.48
C ALA A 800 -25.29 17.92 14.77
N LEU A 801 -24.17 17.19 14.59
CA LEU A 801 -24.07 15.76 14.87
C LEU A 801 -23.61 15.48 16.31
N ALA A 802 -23.33 16.50 17.13
CA ALA A 802 -22.84 16.30 18.50
C ALA A 802 -23.81 15.54 19.42
N GLY A 803 -25.12 15.63 19.16
CA GLY A 803 -26.12 14.85 19.88
C GLY A 803 -26.10 13.35 19.55
N LEU A 804 -25.52 12.96 18.41
CA LEU A 804 -25.57 11.60 17.90
C LEU A 804 -24.59 10.69 18.65
N SER A 805 -25.12 9.64 19.27
CA SER A 805 -24.36 8.51 19.80
C SER A 805 -23.99 7.54 18.67
N LEU A 806 -22.71 7.20 18.54
CA LEU A 806 -22.28 6.22 17.54
C LEU A 806 -22.81 4.83 17.86
N THR A 807 -22.98 4.49 19.13
CA THR A 807 -23.61 3.24 19.56
C THR A 807 -25.09 3.20 19.19
N SER A 808 -25.84 4.31 19.31
CA SER A 808 -27.22 4.35 18.82
C SER A 808 -27.28 4.21 17.29
N GLY A 809 -26.34 4.86 16.57
CA GLY A 809 -26.20 4.69 15.12
C GLY A 809 -25.89 3.25 14.71
N LEU A 810 -24.99 2.56 15.42
CA LEU A 810 -24.71 1.14 15.20
C LEU A 810 -25.93 0.25 15.46
N ARG A 811 -26.74 0.56 16.49
CA ARG A 811 -28.00 -0.17 16.74
C ARG A 811 -29.01 0.04 15.61
N ALA A 812 -29.15 1.27 15.11
CA ALA A 812 -30.03 1.57 13.98
C ALA A 812 -29.59 0.80 12.72
N ALA A 813 -28.29 0.77 12.44
CA ALA A 813 -27.73 0.00 11.33
C ALA A 813 -27.93 -1.51 11.50
N ALA A 814 -27.69 -2.04 12.70
CA ALA A 814 -27.86 -3.44 13.04
C ALA A 814 -29.31 -3.93 12.89
N ALA A 815 -30.29 -3.10 13.27
CA ALA A 815 -31.72 -3.44 13.16
C ALA A 815 -32.18 -3.61 11.70
N LEU A 816 -31.43 -3.06 10.74
CA LEU A 816 -31.73 -3.12 9.31
C LEU A 816 -30.91 -4.18 8.57
N GLN A 817 -29.96 -4.85 9.23
CA GLN A 817 -29.18 -5.92 8.60
C GLN A 817 -30.05 -7.15 8.32
N PRO A 818 -29.84 -7.84 7.18
CA PRO A 818 -30.53 -9.10 6.87
C PRO A 818 -30.03 -10.29 7.71
N VAL A 819 -28.99 -10.08 8.52
CA VAL A 819 -28.39 -11.08 9.42
C VAL A 819 -28.54 -10.64 10.86
N GLU A 820 -28.54 -11.60 11.78
CA GLU A 820 -28.58 -11.29 13.21
C GLU A 820 -27.27 -10.60 13.65
N VAL A 821 -27.39 -9.40 14.19
CA VAL A 821 -26.29 -8.68 14.83
C VAL A 821 -26.48 -8.77 16.35
N SER A 822 -25.77 -9.69 17.00
CA SER A 822 -25.90 -9.89 18.44
C SER A 822 -25.40 -8.70 19.26
N ALA A 823 -25.85 -8.58 20.51
CA ALA A 823 -25.38 -7.55 21.43
C ALA A 823 -23.85 -7.59 21.65
N ALA A 824 -23.25 -8.79 21.60
CA ALA A 824 -21.80 -8.95 21.70
C ALA A 824 -21.06 -8.38 20.48
N VAL A 825 -21.62 -8.55 19.26
CA VAL A 825 -21.06 -7.97 18.03
C VAL A 825 -21.14 -6.45 18.05
N LEU A 826 -22.27 -5.89 18.50
CA LEU A 826 -22.44 -4.45 18.67
C LEU A 826 -21.45 -3.85 19.68
N ALA A 827 -21.25 -4.51 20.82
CA ALA A 827 -20.26 -4.09 21.80
C ALA A 827 -18.84 -4.12 21.21
N ALA A 828 -18.48 -5.18 20.48
CA ALA A 828 -17.19 -5.28 19.81
C ALA A 828 -16.97 -4.18 18.75
N ALA A 829 -18.03 -3.83 18.00
CA ALA A 829 -17.99 -2.72 17.04
C ALA A 829 -17.81 -1.36 17.74
N ALA A 830 -18.53 -1.09 18.83
CA ALA A 830 -18.38 0.13 19.61
C ALA A 830 -16.96 0.26 20.20
N ASP A 831 -16.43 -0.83 20.78
CA ASP A 831 -15.05 -0.89 21.28
C ASP A 831 -14.02 -0.63 20.17
N PHE A 832 -14.28 -1.16 18.97
CA PHE A 832 -13.42 -0.95 17.82
C PHE A 832 -13.41 0.53 17.38
N LEU A 833 -14.58 1.19 17.35
CA LEU A 833 -14.68 2.63 17.10
C LEU A 833 -13.90 3.43 18.15
N ALA A 834 -14.08 3.14 19.44
CA ALA A 834 -13.41 3.84 20.53
C ALA A 834 -11.87 3.71 20.48
N LYS A 835 -11.35 2.49 20.22
CA LYS A 835 -9.90 2.25 20.06
C LYS A 835 -9.31 3.00 18.87
N ARG A 836 -10.05 3.08 17.76
CA ARG A 836 -9.59 3.83 16.57
C ARG A 836 -9.66 5.33 16.79
N PHE A 837 -10.63 5.81 17.56
CA PHE A 837 -10.69 7.20 17.98
C PHE A 837 -9.50 7.57 18.89
N GLU A 838 -9.16 6.75 19.89
CA GLU A 838 -7.95 6.92 20.71
C GLU A 838 -6.70 7.03 19.84
N GLN A 839 -6.51 6.05 18.94
CA GLN A 839 -5.35 6.00 18.06
C GLN A 839 -5.25 7.25 17.17
N ALA A 840 -6.36 7.68 16.57
CA ALA A 840 -6.39 8.85 15.69
C ALA A 840 -5.96 10.13 16.42
N LEU A 841 -6.44 10.35 17.65
CA LEU A 841 -6.05 11.52 18.44
C LEU A 841 -4.57 11.49 18.84
N VAL A 842 -4.02 10.32 19.15
CA VAL A 842 -2.59 10.18 19.45
C VAL A 842 -1.75 10.47 18.20
N GLU A 843 -2.17 9.98 17.03
CA GLU A 843 -1.51 10.26 15.75
C GLU A 843 -1.61 11.74 15.34
N GLU A 844 -2.70 12.43 15.70
CA GLU A 844 -2.85 13.89 15.57
C GLU A 844 -1.95 14.68 16.53
N GLY A 845 -1.25 14.03 17.46
CA GLY A 845 -0.26 14.63 18.35
C GLY A 845 -0.77 15.01 19.74
N TYR A 846 -1.98 14.60 20.13
CA TYR A 846 -2.49 14.86 21.47
C TYR A 846 -1.80 13.98 22.54
N PRO A 847 -1.52 14.50 23.75
CA PRO A 847 -0.93 13.73 24.84
C PRO A 847 -1.81 12.53 25.26
N VAL A 848 -1.19 11.36 25.42
CA VAL A 848 -1.88 10.06 25.66
C VAL A 848 -2.74 10.10 26.92
N ASP A 849 -2.24 10.69 28.00
CA ASP A 849 -2.95 10.89 29.27
C ASP A 849 -4.24 11.70 29.09
N ARG A 850 -4.18 12.78 28.31
CA ARG A 850 -5.34 13.64 28.02
C ARG A 850 -6.34 12.97 27.09
N VAL A 851 -5.86 12.25 26.07
CA VAL A 851 -6.72 11.46 25.18
C VAL A 851 -7.50 10.45 26.00
N ARG A 852 -6.82 9.67 26.86
CA ARG A 852 -7.46 8.67 27.71
C ARG A 852 -8.44 9.27 28.71
N ALA A 853 -8.15 10.45 29.26
CA ALA A 853 -9.06 11.18 30.13
C ALA A 853 -10.42 11.50 29.47
N VAL A 854 -10.48 11.68 28.15
CA VAL A 854 -11.75 11.98 27.44
C VAL A 854 -12.41 10.75 26.79
N LEU A 855 -11.78 9.58 26.82
CA LEU A 855 -12.31 8.35 26.20
C LEU A 855 -13.67 7.87 26.72
N PRO A 856 -14.12 8.16 27.95
CA PRO A 856 -15.51 7.88 28.34
C PRO A 856 -16.56 8.49 27.40
N HIS A 857 -16.19 9.54 26.66
CA HIS A 857 -17.03 10.22 25.66
C HIS A 857 -16.79 9.76 24.22
N ALA A 858 -16.02 8.69 23.98
CA ALA A 858 -15.72 8.19 22.62
C ALA A 858 -16.97 7.82 21.80
N ASP A 859 -18.10 7.56 22.46
CA ASP A 859 -19.40 7.35 21.82
C ASP A 859 -19.96 8.62 21.14
N ARG A 860 -19.48 9.80 21.54
CA ARG A 860 -19.76 11.10 20.93
C ARG A 860 -18.44 11.83 20.65
N PRO A 861 -17.72 11.48 19.55
CA PRO A 861 -16.38 12.00 19.27
C PRO A 861 -16.24 13.53 19.34
N SER A 862 -17.23 14.28 18.87
CA SER A 862 -17.23 15.75 18.95
C SER A 862 -17.24 16.29 20.39
N VAL A 863 -17.94 15.62 21.32
CA VAL A 863 -17.92 15.97 22.76
C VAL A 863 -16.54 15.68 23.35
N ALA A 864 -15.95 14.51 23.05
CA ALA A 864 -14.61 14.16 23.52
C ALA A 864 -13.53 15.14 23.02
N VAL A 865 -13.57 15.55 21.74
CA VAL A 865 -12.64 16.54 21.19
C VAL A 865 -12.84 17.93 21.80
N ASN A 866 -14.08 18.33 22.06
CA ASN A 866 -14.36 19.58 22.76
C ASN A 866 -13.75 19.55 24.17
N LEU A 867 -14.02 18.50 24.96
CA LEU A 867 -13.43 18.32 26.29
C LEU A 867 -11.90 18.28 26.24
N LEU A 868 -11.29 17.66 25.23
CA LEU A 868 -9.84 17.62 25.06
C LEU A 868 -9.26 19.03 24.82
N THR A 869 -9.97 19.84 24.02
CA THR A 869 -9.61 21.24 23.75
C THR A 869 -9.76 22.11 24.99
N GLN A 870 -10.86 21.93 25.74
CA GLN A 870 -11.09 22.62 27.01
C GLN A 870 -10.05 22.20 28.05
N LEU A 871 -9.72 20.90 28.15
CA LEU A 871 -8.72 20.36 29.05
C LEU A 871 -7.36 20.99 28.80
N ALA A 872 -6.94 21.12 27.54
CA ALA A 872 -5.70 21.81 27.18
C ALA A 872 -5.66 23.27 27.69
N SER A 873 -6.82 23.94 27.75
CA SER A 873 -6.96 25.31 28.23
C SER A 873 -7.01 25.41 29.77
N VAL A 874 -7.81 24.56 30.43
CA VAL A 874 -7.96 24.59 31.90
C VAL A 874 -6.78 23.96 32.65
N SER A 875 -5.93 23.16 31.98
CA SER A 875 -4.72 22.56 32.60
C SER A 875 -3.73 23.60 33.15
N ALA A 876 -3.83 24.86 32.73
CA ALA A 876 -3.01 25.96 33.26
C ALA A 876 -3.68 26.73 34.41
N ASN A 877 -4.95 26.42 34.74
CA ASN A 877 -5.68 27.10 35.81
C ASN A 877 -5.33 26.47 37.18
N PRO A 878 -4.76 27.22 38.14
CA PRO A 878 -4.39 26.69 39.46
C PRO A 878 -5.56 26.07 40.22
N ASP A 879 -6.76 26.61 40.07
CA ASP A 879 -7.95 26.11 40.77
C ASP A 879 -8.39 24.75 40.22
N PHE A 880 -8.31 24.57 38.88
CA PHE A 880 -8.58 23.29 38.25
C PHE A 880 -7.55 22.23 38.67
N VAL A 881 -6.26 22.58 38.67
CA VAL A 881 -5.18 21.67 39.07
C VAL A 881 -5.35 21.23 40.52
N ALA A 882 -5.61 22.15 41.45
CA ALA A 882 -5.79 21.82 42.86
C ALA A 882 -6.98 20.88 43.09
N VAL A 883 -8.09 21.09 42.39
CA VAL A 883 -9.27 20.23 42.49
C VAL A 883 -9.04 18.88 41.83
N ALA A 884 -8.37 18.82 40.67
CA ALA A 884 -8.01 17.57 40.01
C ALA A 884 -7.10 16.69 40.89
N GLU A 885 -6.05 17.27 41.49
CA GLU A 885 -5.17 16.59 42.44
C GLU A 885 -5.93 16.08 43.66
N ALA A 886 -6.85 16.90 44.18
CA ALA A 886 -7.72 16.52 45.29
C ALA A 886 -8.64 15.35 44.93
N ILE A 887 -9.28 15.35 43.76
CA ILE A 887 -10.10 14.23 43.27
C ILE A 887 -9.25 12.95 43.20
N GLN A 888 -8.04 13.02 42.65
CA GLN A 888 -7.14 11.86 42.59
C GLN A 888 -6.67 11.40 43.97
N ARG A 889 -6.45 12.32 44.91
CA ARG A 889 -6.12 11.98 46.30
C ARG A 889 -7.31 11.31 46.99
N CYS A 890 -8.53 11.81 46.80
CA CYS A 890 -9.76 11.18 47.29
C CYS A 890 -9.92 9.76 46.73
N ARG A 891 -9.70 9.54 45.42
CA ARG A 891 -9.78 8.19 44.79
C ARG A 891 -8.80 7.19 45.40
N ARG A 892 -7.66 7.65 45.94
CA ARG A 892 -6.67 6.80 46.61
C ARG A 892 -7.01 6.52 48.08
N ILE A 893 -7.61 7.49 48.77
CA ILE A 893 -7.91 7.41 50.21
C ILE A 893 -9.25 6.70 50.46
N VAL A 894 -10.26 6.97 49.65
CA VAL A 894 -11.63 6.49 49.85
C VAL A 894 -11.72 5.01 49.41
N PRO A 895 -12.12 4.09 50.30
CA PRO A 895 -12.31 2.69 49.94
C PRO A 895 -13.32 2.50 48.81
N ALA A 896 -13.08 1.51 47.94
CA ALA A 896 -14.00 1.16 46.87
C ALA A 896 -15.38 0.79 47.42
N GLY A 897 -16.44 1.33 46.82
CA GLY A 897 -17.83 1.14 47.28
C GLY A 897 -18.33 2.13 48.34
N THR A 898 -17.50 3.08 48.80
CA THR A 898 -17.96 4.17 49.68
C THR A 898 -18.87 5.11 48.90
N ILE A 899 -20.12 5.25 49.37
CA ILE A 899 -21.17 6.09 48.76
C ILE A 899 -20.94 7.55 49.16
N ALA A 900 -21.11 8.49 48.22
CA ALA A 900 -21.14 9.92 48.51
C ALA A 900 -22.34 10.26 49.41
N GLY A 901 -22.06 10.82 50.57
CA GLY A 901 -23.08 11.18 51.56
C GLY A 901 -22.60 10.98 52.99
N TYR A 902 -22.93 11.93 53.86
CA TYR A 902 -22.51 11.95 55.27
C TYR A 902 -23.46 12.83 56.09
N ASP A 903 -23.47 12.62 57.41
CA ASP A 903 -24.14 13.52 58.34
C ASP A 903 -23.19 14.67 58.71
N ALA A 904 -23.51 15.88 58.23
CA ALA A 904 -22.72 17.08 58.49
C ALA A 904 -22.61 17.42 59.98
N GLY A 905 -23.58 17.00 60.81
CA GLY A 905 -23.55 17.22 62.26
C GLY A 905 -22.46 16.42 63.00
N LEU A 906 -21.83 15.45 62.32
CA LEU A 906 -20.73 14.66 62.87
C LEU A 906 -19.36 15.31 62.63
N LEU A 907 -19.26 16.31 61.75
CA LEU A 907 -18.03 17.04 61.46
C LEU A 907 -17.69 17.98 62.63
N LYS A 908 -16.45 17.95 63.13
CA LYS A 908 -16.01 18.62 64.35
C LYS A 908 -14.94 19.69 64.11
N GLU A 909 -14.01 19.45 63.19
CA GLU A 909 -12.90 20.38 62.92
C GLU A 909 -13.36 21.54 62.00
N PRO A 910 -12.85 22.76 62.18
CA PRO A 910 -13.17 23.89 61.31
C PRO A 910 -12.89 23.62 59.82
N ALA A 911 -11.80 22.90 59.52
CA ALA A 911 -11.39 22.56 58.16
C ALA A 911 -12.37 21.63 57.43
N GLU A 912 -13.00 20.67 58.12
CA GLU A 912 -13.99 19.77 57.52
C GLU A 912 -15.37 20.42 57.37
N ILE A 913 -15.74 21.34 58.27
CA ILE A 913 -16.95 22.15 58.13
C ILE A 913 -16.81 23.11 56.93
N ALA A 914 -15.67 23.79 56.81
CA ALA A 914 -15.39 24.67 55.68
C ALA A 914 -15.39 23.92 54.34
N LEU A 915 -14.84 22.70 54.29
CA LEU A 915 -14.91 21.86 53.10
C LEU A 915 -16.35 21.42 52.79
N HIS A 916 -17.15 21.05 53.79
CA HIS A 916 -18.57 20.71 53.59
C HIS A 916 -19.37 21.88 53.00
N GLU A 917 -19.21 23.09 53.53
CA GLU A 917 -19.89 24.29 53.00
C GLU A 917 -19.49 24.56 51.55
N ALA A 918 -18.20 24.47 51.24
CA ALA A 918 -17.68 24.71 49.90
C ALA A 918 -18.17 23.65 48.90
N VAL A 919 -18.16 22.36 49.26
CA VAL A 919 -18.65 21.25 48.41
C VAL A 919 -20.16 21.32 48.20
N SER A 920 -20.92 21.68 49.24
CA SER A 920 -22.39 21.79 49.14
C SER A 920 -22.86 22.95 48.25
N ALA A 921 -22.00 23.95 48.02
CA ALA A 921 -22.26 25.08 47.14
C ALA A 921 -21.95 24.79 45.66
N VAL A 922 -21.31 23.65 45.34
CA VAL A 922 -20.95 23.29 43.97
C VAL A 922 -22.17 22.70 43.28
N THR A 923 -22.55 23.28 42.16
CA THR A 923 -23.53 22.69 41.25
C THR A 923 -22.77 22.11 40.05
N PRO A 924 -22.81 20.79 39.82
CA PRO A 924 -22.15 20.19 38.67
C PRO A 924 -22.80 20.70 37.37
N PRO A 925 -22.04 20.78 36.26
CA PRO A 925 -22.55 21.29 35.00
C PRO A 925 -23.64 20.35 34.43
N ALA A 926 -24.60 20.93 33.72
CA ALA A 926 -25.73 20.17 33.14
C ALA A 926 -25.32 19.32 31.93
N SER A 927 -24.18 19.63 31.32
CA SER A 927 -23.54 18.89 30.22
C SER A 927 -22.03 18.83 30.45
N PRO A 928 -21.30 17.92 29.79
CA PRO A 928 -19.85 17.87 29.93
C PRO A 928 -19.17 19.16 29.44
N ASP A 929 -18.77 20.02 30.38
CA ASP A 929 -18.06 21.27 30.13
C ASP A 929 -17.06 21.55 31.26
N LEU A 930 -15.77 21.60 30.92
CA LEU A 930 -14.68 21.83 31.87
C LEU A 930 -14.54 23.29 32.26
N PHE A 931 -14.99 24.25 31.45
CA PHE A 931 -14.96 25.66 31.84
C PHE A 931 -16.01 25.95 32.91
N GLU A 932 -17.24 25.46 32.73
CA GLU A 932 -18.30 25.55 33.73
C GLU A 932 -17.90 24.81 35.01
N PHE A 933 -17.37 23.59 34.88
CA PHE A 933 -16.86 22.83 36.03
C PHE A 933 -15.77 23.61 36.78
N THR A 934 -14.76 24.13 36.06
CA THR A 934 -13.66 24.89 36.66
C THR A 934 -14.17 26.13 37.39
N GLY A 935 -15.14 26.85 36.81
CA GLY A 935 -15.78 27.99 37.46
C GLY A 935 -16.55 27.62 38.72
N ALA A 936 -17.26 26.47 38.71
CA ALA A 936 -18.03 25.99 39.85
C ALA A 936 -17.15 25.51 41.01
N VAL A 937 -15.99 24.90 40.73
CA VAL A 937 -15.10 24.33 41.74
C VAL A 937 -14.00 25.27 42.22
N ALA A 938 -13.87 26.48 41.67
CA ALA A 938 -12.79 27.41 41.99
C ALA A 938 -12.63 27.69 43.49
N ARG A 939 -13.74 27.72 44.24
CA ARG A 939 -13.74 27.96 45.69
C ARG A 939 -13.37 26.75 46.55
N LEU A 940 -13.22 25.57 45.95
CA LEU A 940 -12.87 24.34 46.67
C LEU A 940 -11.37 24.21 46.94
N ALA A 941 -10.52 24.83 46.12
CA ALA A 941 -9.08 24.61 46.15
C ALA A 941 -8.47 24.87 47.55
N ALA A 942 -8.79 26.02 48.16
CA ALA A 942 -8.30 26.38 49.49
C ALA A 942 -8.85 25.46 50.61
N PRO A 943 -10.18 25.23 50.74
CA PRO A 943 -10.72 24.28 51.72
C PRO A 943 -10.19 22.85 51.58
N LEU A 944 -9.95 22.36 50.36
CA LEU A 944 -9.38 21.04 50.11
C LEU A 944 -7.95 20.93 50.62
N GLY A 945 -7.11 21.95 50.37
CA GLY A 945 -5.75 22.03 50.90
C GLY A 945 -5.75 21.98 52.44
N THR A 946 -6.51 22.88 53.07
CA THR A 946 -6.62 22.93 54.54
C THR A 946 -7.13 21.62 55.14
N PHE A 947 -8.15 20.99 54.54
CA PHE A 947 -8.65 19.70 55.00
C PHE A 947 -7.55 18.63 54.96
N PHE A 948 -6.80 18.54 53.87
CA PHE A 948 -5.77 17.52 53.70
C PHE A 948 -4.53 17.72 54.58
N ASP A 949 -4.29 18.94 55.05
CA ASP A 949 -3.19 19.30 55.95
C ASP A 949 -3.57 19.12 57.43
N GLU A 950 -4.82 19.45 57.79
CA GLU A 950 -5.25 19.55 59.20
C GLU A 950 -6.12 18.37 59.67
N VAL A 951 -6.78 17.63 58.76
CA VAL A 951 -7.78 16.62 59.13
C VAL A 951 -7.26 15.20 58.93
N PHE A 952 -7.17 14.44 60.02
CA PHE A 952 -6.90 13.01 59.97
C PHE A 952 -8.16 12.21 59.60
N VAL A 953 -8.23 11.73 58.36
CA VAL A 953 -9.41 11.02 57.81
C VAL A 953 -9.75 9.74 58.56
N MET A 954 -8.74 8.98 58.98
CA MET A 954 -8.91 7.66 59.63
C MET A 954 -9.16 7.78 61.14
N ALA A 955 -10.17 8.57 61.53
CA ALA A 955 -10.52 8.79 62.94
C ALA A 955 -10.82 7.48 63.71
N ASP A 956 -10.49 7.45 65.00
CA ASP A 956 -10.79 6.31 65.89
C ASP A 956 -12.29 6.11 66.10
N ASP A 957 -13.06 7.20 66.09
CA ASP A 957 -14.52 7.20 66.14
C ASP A 957 -15.09 6.72 64.78
N PRO A 958 -15.75 5.54 64.73
CA PRO A 958 -16.25 4.98 63.48
C PRO A 958 -17.27 5.88 62.76
N ALA A 959 -18.08 6.66 63.50
CA ALA A 959 -19.10 7.53 62.92
C ALA A 959 -18.46 8.76 62.26
N LEU A 960 -17.49 9.38 62.93
CA LEU A 960 -16.71 10.49 62.39
C LEU A 960 -15.87 10.06 61.18
N ARG A 961 -15.24 8.88 61.24
CA ARG A 961 -14.49 8.31 60.11
C ARG A 961 -15.39 8.09 58.90
N ALA A 962 -16.58 7.53 59.10
CA ALA A 962 -17.55 7.35 58.03
C ALA A 962 -17.99 8.68 57.41
N ALA A 963 -18.22 9.71 58.23
CA ALA A 963 -18.58 11.04 57.75
C ALA A 963 -17.45 11.70 56.92
N ARG A 964 -16.19 11.62 57.39
CA ARG A 964 -15.02 12.11 56.65
C ARG A 964 -14.80 11.38 55.33
N LEU A 965 -14.95 10.04 55.32
CA LEU A 965 -14.86 9.24 54.10
C LEU A 965 -16.02 9.54 53.13
N GLY A 966 -17.23 9.79 53.63
CA GLY A 966 -18.38 10.21 52.83
C GLY A 966 -18.22 11.61 52.23
N LEU A 967 -17.59 12.54 52.96
CA LEU A 967 -17.23 13.87 52.45
C LEU A 967 -16.18 13.78 51.33
N LEU A 968 -15.13 12.97 51.52
CA LEU A 968 -14.13 12.73 50.46
C LEU A 968 -14.71 11.94 49.27
N ALA A 969 -15.66 11.03 49.50
CA ALA A 969 -16.42 10.38 48.43
C ALA A 969 -17.26 11.39 47.62
N THR A 970 -17.82 12.41 48.29
CA THR A 970 -18.54 13.49 47.61
C THR A 970 -17.60 14.31 46.72
N VAL A 971 -16.40 14.64 47.21
CA VAL A 971 -15.36 15.33 46.41
C VAL A 971 -14.88 14.46 45.23
N ARG A 972 -14.67 13.17 45.46
CA ARG A 972 -14.28 12.18 44.43
C ARG A 972 -15.26 12.18 43.26
N ASP A 973 -16.55 12.34 43.54
CA ASP A 973 -17.64 12.18 42.57
C ASP A 973 -18.04 13.52 41.91
N LEU A 974 -17.50 14.67 42.33
CA LEU A 974 -17.84 16.00 41.78
C LEU A 974 -17.67 16.12 40.26
N GLY A 975 -16.69 15.41 39.71
CA GLY A 975 -16.39 15.40 38.27
C GLY A 975 -16.77 14.09 37.58
N GLU A 976 -17.58 13.24 38.21
CA GLU A 976 -17.99 11.97 37.61
C GLU A 976 -18.71 12.21 36.27
N GLY A 977 -18.31 11.46 35.23
CA GLY A 977 -18.84 11.64 33.88
C GLY A 977 -18.24 12.80 33.09
N LEU A 978 -17.35 13.63 33.67
CA LEU A 978 -16.62 14.66 32.91
C LEU A 978 -15.35 14.11 32.25
N LEU A 979 -14.48 13.49 33.05
CA LEU A 979 -13.21 12.90 32.60
C LEU A 979 -12.96 11.58 33.31
N ASP A 980 -12.14 10.72 32.71
CA ASP A 980 -11.44 9.67 33.44
C ASP A 980 -10.26 10.27 34.22
N TRP A 981 -10.55 10.70 35.44
CA TRP A 981 -9.57 11.31 36.35
C TRP A 981 -8.40 10.38 36.73
N SER A 982 -8.44 9.07 36.41
CA SER A 982 -7.31 8.15 36.61
C SER A 982 -6.15 8.41 35.67
N GLU A 983 -6.47 8.90 34.48
CA GLU A 983 -5.54 8.93 33.35
C GLU A 983 -4.78 10.27 33.28
N LEU A 984 -5.33 11.34 33.85
CA LEU A 984 -4.65 12.62 34.03
C LEU A 984 -3.43 12.47 34.94
N ARG A 985 -2.25 12.92 34.51
CA ARG A 985 -1.01 12.85 35.30
C ARG A 985 -0.44 14.21 35.63
#